data_AF-A0A934K4Y3-F1
#
_entry.id   AF-A0A934K4Y3-F1
#
_cell.length_a   1.000
_cell.length_b   1.000
_cell.length_c   1.000
_cell.angle_alpha   90.00
_cell.angle_beta   90.00
_cell.angle_gamma   90.00
#
_symmetry.space_group_name_H-M   'P 1'
#
loop_
_entity.id
_entity.type
_entity.pdbx_description
1 polymer ?
#
loop_
_entity_poly.entity_id
_entity_poly.type
_entity_poly.pdbx_seq_one_letter_code
_entity_poly.pdbx_strand_id
1 'polypeptide(L)'
;MRPLHLALIWHMHQPYYKDDPTGTYLLPWVRHRSSKDYLKMALLLEAYPRLRQTFNLVPSLLTQIDDYASGSPKDLFGDLSRKPAAELTPEERAFLLKWMREPARFLRVQASPRYTELAGRKETDGFTVEDLRDLQVWYNLAWCDPAWVEHDPVLSALKAKDRRFSEEDKQAVLAAQLDAVRRVIPTYSELARRGQVELTFSPAYHPILPLLCGLENAREALPGVELPARGFRHPEDGARQLELGSSEFERLTGVRPRGLWPPEMAVAEDMVRLAIEAGVQWFVGDEDILSRSLEGPLTRDGEGRPHAPELLYQPWLLERGSASTTAVFRDNILSNRIGFEYQRMPGRDAVRNFMSSLRGIRNQQGDERDFLVVVALDGENPWDFYPREGHDFLNLLYEELQAAEDVVCTTVSDFLDTHPAHRHLPRLHAGSWIGASFDTWVGDPEHNRAWSLLGETRDWLESFQAENPDHPALAEAWREINICEGSDWFWWFSRKHDSGMDAIWDEQFRLHLRNVYMLLGAKCPSSLFHPVMERRALEERHLPQAAITPTGPDDPVWEKAGRYEVGTGFGALHKPAELVEQVLYGADAERLHVRVDSQQSPEQLAAAGAELWLYVSGGAAGPAVGEPLESPLGPAAGAELGFEPRAVIRLAGGEVTLARLEGSRASAVPTLKERSPHPLSFSIPFAALDKAAGEQMQLALVATRNGRDVEHVPPVGALSLRVPRGVGSVERGGAEPLRVLIAAAEVAPFAKAGGVADVTAALAKELRRQGQDVRLVLPRYRQVSVERHGLRTVLAGLSVRLGGEALECSILEGRLGEVPVYFVDCPSLYDRDGMYGFGDDDARFIYLSRAVIEMLRPLDFIPDVIHVHDWHTALVPSLLERLYASDPALSRVATVLTLHNLAFQGVFGPASLRLAELDSWGLIRVGIPHLDEVVSFLGRGIYYADVVNTVSERYAAEIQTADYGEGLDELLRGEAHKLYGVVNGIDPEVFDPAVDPALPHNYSAADPGPKALDKAALRAELGLADSRAPLIALISRFYEQKGLELVQQVLPALSEVDVQLAVVGTGDRRYEDMFRLAAARHPGQFAAHFSFEPGVAQRLYAGADMLLMPSRFEPCGLAQLIALRYGTIPIVRATGGLADTIRDFDPVTDSGYGFTFQDFDAWQLFGAIVRAVETYKHAGAWTRLVRRAMRQDVSWGRSALLYTQLYRTAVAARRDRSGSAAADLQPA
;
A
#
# COMPACT_ATOMS: atom_id res chain seq x y z
N MET A 1 -22.94 54.06 5.33
CA MET A 1 -22.31 52.75 5.12
C MET A 1 -22.83 52.13 3.85
N ARG A 2 -22.00 52.19 2.81
CA ARG A 2 -22.21 51.49 1.53
C ARG A 2 -22.41 49.97 1.76
N PRO A 3 -23.09 49.26 0.84
CA PRO A 3 -23.14 47.81 0.91
C PRO A 3 -21.73 47.22 0.68
N LEU A 4 -21.49 46.04 1.23
CA LEU A 4 -20.29 45.24 0.96
C LEU A 4 -20.55 44.35 -0.26
N HIS A 5 -19.65 44.32 -1.24
CA HIS A 5 -19.78 43.40 -2.37
C HIS A 5 -19.16 42.05 -2.06
N LEU A 6 -19.89 40.97 -2.35
CA LEU A 6 -19.44 39.59 -2.15
C LEU A 6 -19.47 38.85 -3.50
N ALA A 7 -18.32 38.34 -3.93
CA ALA A 7 -18.23 37.39 -5.04
C ALA A 7 -18.02 35.97 -4.48
N LEU A 8 -19.00 35.10 -4.73
CA LEU A 8 -18.86 33.67 -4.48
C LEU A 8 -18.42 33.00 -5.79
N ILE A 9 -17.32 32.24 -5.74
CA ILE A 9 -16.76 31.54 -6.89
C ILE A 9 -16.66 30.05 -6.55
N TRP A 10 -17.49 29.24 -7.20
CA TRP A 10 -17.44 27.78 -7.05
C TRP A 10 -16.72 27.15 -8.23
N HIS A 11 -15.64 26.41 -7.94
CA HIS A 11 -14.88 25.68 -8.95
C HIS A 11 -15.37 24.25 -9.10
N MET A 12 -15.70 23.81 -10.31
CA MET A 12 -16.16 22.45 -10.57
C MET A 12 -15.17 21.73 -11.46
N HIS A 13 -14.58 20.65 -10.96
CA HIS A 13 -13.49 19.97 -11.62
C HIS A 13 -13.56 18.43 -11.47
N GLN A 14 -13.04 17.71 -12.47
CA GLN A 14 -12.68 16.30 -12.37
C GLN A 14 -11.48 16.00 -13.27
N PRO A 15 -10.61 15.07 -12.86
CA PRO A 15 -9.63 14.43 -13.73
C PRO A 15 -10.26 13.90 -15.03
N TYR A 16 -9.43 13.75 -16.05
CA TYR A 16 -9.84 13.11 -17.29
C TYR A 16 -9.76 11.58 -17.15
N TYR A 17 -10.91 10.91 -17.08
CA TYR A 17 -11.00 9.47 -16.75
C TYR A 17 -11.09 8.53 -17.95
N LYS A 18 -11.20 9.09 -19.16
CA LYS A 18 -11.48 8.35 -20.37
C LYS A 18 -10.19 7.83 -20.98
N ASP A 19 -10.15 6.52 -21.23
CA ASP A 19 -9.14 5.93 -22.11
C ASP A 19 -9.57 6.15 -23.57
N ASP A 20 -9.01 7.19 -24.20
CA ASP A 20 -9.41 7.67 -25.54
C ASP A 20 -9.41 6.56 -26.61
N PRO A 21 -8.39 5.68 -26.70
CA PRO A 21 -8.38 4.55 -27.65
C PRO A 21 -9.55 3.56 -27.49
N THR A 22 -9.98 3.27 -26.26
CA THR A 22 -11.08 2.31 -26.02
C THR A 22 -12.45 2.97 -25.86
N GLY A 23 -12.48 4.28 -25.62
CA GLY A 23 -13.70 5.04 -25.32
C GLY A 23 -14.34 4.68 -23.98
N THR A 24 -13.59 4.02 -23.08
CA THR A 24 -14.10 3.52 -21.80
C THR A 24 -13.69 4.46 -20.66
N TYR A 25 -14.65 4.73 -19.77
CA TYR A 25 -14.40 5.49 -18.54
C TYR A 25 -14.09 4.52 -17.40
N LEU A 26 -12.92 4.67 -16.79
CA LEU A 26 -12.46 3.79 -15.71
C LEU A 26 -13.15 4.08 -14.37
N LEU A 27 -13.53 5.33 -14.13
CA LEU A 27 -14.15 5.79 -12.89
C LEU A 27 -15.46 6.55 -13.17
N PRO A 28 -16.49 6.43 -12.30
CA PRO A 28 -17.83 6.96 -12.57
C PRO A 28 -18.05 8.38 -12.08
N TRP A 29 -17.01 9.06 -11.60
CA TRP A 29 -17.12 10.27 -10.78
C TRP A 29 -17.76 11.44 -11.53
N VAL A 30 -17.54 11.58 -12.84
CA VAL A 30 -18.23 12.59 -13.65
C VAL A 30 -19.75 12.36 -13.66
N ARG A 31 -20.19 11.12 -13.90
CA ARG A 31 -21.63 10.76 -13.88
C ARG A 31 -22.23 10.98 -12.49
N HIS A 32 -21.55 10.50 -11.46
CA HIS A 32 -22.03 10.59 -10.07
C HIS A 32 -22.10 12.03 -9.56
N ARG A 33 -21.05 12.84 -9.76
CA ARG A 33 -21.05 14.25 -9.38
C ARG A 33 -22.06 15.07 -10.20
N SER A 34 -22.37 14.67 -11.44
CA SER A 34 -23.44 15.30 -12.23
C SER A 34 -24.84 15.05 -11.68
N SER A 35 -25.14 13.86 -11.15
CA SER A 35 -26.43 13.56 -10.49
C SER A 35 -26.56 14.16 -9.08
N LYS A 36 -25.51 14.82 -8.61
CA LYS A 36 -25.43 15.40 -7.28
C LYS A 36 -24.93 16.84 -7.36
N ASP A 37 -23.63 17.07 -7.28
CA ASP A 37 -23.04 18.37 -7.02
C ASP A 37 -23.21 19.36 -8.17
N TYR A 38 -22.89 18.99 -9.41
CA TYR A 38 -22.87 19.95 -10.53
C TYR A 38 -24.26 20.49 -10.86
N LEU A 39 -25.27 19.63 -10.96
CA LEU A 39 -26.63 20.10 -11.25
C LEU A 39 -27.25 20.81 -10.03
N LYS A 40 -27.09 20.25 -8.82
CA LYS A 40 -27.64 20.81 -7.57
C LYS A 40 -27.22 22.26 -7.36
N MET A 41 -25.93 22.56 -7.54
CA MET A 41 -25.40 23.89 -7.26
C MET A 41 -26.02 24.97 -8.16
N ALA A 42 -26.23 24.67 -9.45
CA ALA A 42 -26.92 25.56 -10.37
C ALA A 42 -28.41 25.72 -10.02
N LEU A 43 -29.12 24.61 -9.74
CA LEU A 43 -30.55 24.64 -9.43
C LEU A 43 -30.85 25.31 -8.08
N LEU A 44 -29.96 25.16 -7.09
CA LEU A 44 -30.09 25.88 -5.82
C LEU A 44 -30.02 27.38 -6.04
N LEU A 45 -29.06 27.88 -6.82
CA LEU A 45 -28.95 29.31 -7.12
C LEU A 45 -30.16 29.82 -7.93
N GLU A 46 -30.69 29.02 -8.86
CA GLU A 46 -31.88 29.38 -9.64
C GLU A 46 -33.07 29.78 -8.76
N ALA A 47 -33.24 29.15 -7.60
CA ALA A 47 -34.30 29.48 -6.64
C ALA A 47 -34.18 30.87 -6.00
N TYR A 48 -33.01 31.53 -6.10
CA TYR A 48 -32.72 32.85 -5.53
C TYR A 48 -32.35 33.86 -6.63
N PRO A 49 -33.32 34.35 -7.42
CA PRO A 49 -33.08 35.10 -8.66
C PRO A 49 -32.40 36.47 -8.47
N ARG A 50 -32.33 37.00 -7.24
CA ARG A 50 -31.63 38.26 -6.94
C ARG A 50 -30.13 38.06 -6.68
N LEU A 51 -29.70 36.82 -6.40
CA LEU A 51 -28.29 36.52 -6.19
C LEU A 51 -27.56 36.39 -7.52
N ARG A 52 -26.34 36.92 -7.55
CA ARG A 52 -25.38 36.76 -8.64
C ARG A 52 -24.17 36.00 -8.11
N GLN A 53 -23.60 35.15 -8.95
CA GLN A 53 -22.52 34.23 -8.54
C GLN A 53 -21.66 33.84 -9.73
N THR A 54 -20.41 33.47 -9.46
CA THR A 54 -19.49 32.95 -10.47
C THR A 54 -19.32 31.44 -10.31
N PHE A 55 -19.36 30.71 -11.42
CA PHE A 55 -18.99 29.29 -11.47
C PHE A 55 -17.84 29.11 -12.45
N ASN A 56 -16.80 28.42 -12.00
CA ASN A 56 -15.78 27.89 -12.89
C ASN A 56 -16.13 26.46 -13.28
N LEU A 57 -16.18 26.17 -14.57
CA LEU A 57 -16.36 24.80 -15.07
C LEU A 57 -15.14 24.43 -15.92
N VAL A 58 -14.43 23.38 -15.53
CA VAL A 58 -13.23 22.97 -16.26
C VAL A 58 -13.61 22.34 -17.61
N PRO A 59 -12.96 22.71 -18.74
CA PRO A 59 -13.32 22.20 -20.05
C PRO A 59 -13.26 20.67 -20.17
N SER A 60 -12.23 20.00 -19.63
CA SER A 60 -12.16 18.53 -19.60
C SER A 60 -13.32 17.88 -18.86
N LEU A 61 -13.86 18.51 -17.81
CA LEU A 61 -15.08 18.07 -17.13
C LEU A 61 -16.30 18.21 -18.06
N LEU A 62 -16.44 19.36 -18.73
CA LEU A 62 -17.56 19.62 -19.64
C LEU A 62 -17.58 18.64 -20.82
N THR A 63 -16.42 18.35 -21.41
CA THR A 63 -16.29 17.36 -22.49
C THR A 63 -16.74 15.97 -22.01
N GLN A 64 -16.34 15.56 -20.80
CA GLN A 64 -16.76 14.27 -20.24
C GLN A 64 -18.28 14.23 -19.94
N ILE A 65 -18.87 15.34 -19.48
CA ILE A 65 -20.32 15.46 -19.29
C ILE A 65 -21.06 15.34 -20.64
N ASP A 66 -20.57 16.02 -21.68
CA ASP A 66 -21.14 15.97 -23.04
C ASP A 66 -21.06 14.56 -23.64
N ASP A 67 -19.94 13.86 -23.42
CA ASP A 67 -19.75 12.45 -23.76
C ASP A 67 -20.85 11.58 -23.14
N TYR A 68 -21.05 11.66 -21.82
CA TYR A 68 -22.13 10.91 -21.15
C TYR A 68 -23.52 11.33 -21.67
N ALA A 69 -23.78 12.62 -21.83
CA ALA A 69 -25.07 13.16 -22.26
C ALA A 69 -25.48 12.66 -23.65
N SER A 70 -24.52 12.57 -24.57
CA SER A 70 -24.69 12.06 -25.94
C SER A 70 -24.91 10.54 -26.02
N GLY A 71 -24.73 9.80 -24.91
CA GLY A 71 -24.90 8.35 -24.85
C GLY A 71 -23.71 7.56 -25.40
N SER A 72 -22.54 8.20 -25.51
CA SER A 72 -21.35 7.66 -26.17
C SER A 72 -20.51 6.68 -25.32
N PRO A 73 -20.33 6.85 -23.99
CA PRO A 73 -19.37 6.03 -23.25
C PRO A 73 -19.96 4.83 -22.49
N LYS A 74 -19.11 3.80 -22.39
CA LYS A 74 -19.20 2.72 -21.41
C LYS A 74 -18.37 3.12 -20.19
N ASP A 75 -19.01 3.24 -19.03
CA ASP A 75 -18.29 3.34 -17.76
C ASP A 75 -18.42 2.02 -17.01
N LEU A 76 -17.30 1.49 -16.50
CA LEU A 76 -17.26 0.15 -15.92
C LEU A 76 -18.31 -0.03 -14.81
N PHE A 77 -18.46 0.97 -13.94
CA PHE A 77 -19.40 0.94 -12.84
C PHE A 77 -20.85 0.98 -13.31
N GLY A 78 -21.15 1.80 -14.33
CA GLY A 78 -22.47 1.90 -14.94
C GLY A 78 -22.84 0.63 -15.71
N ASP A 79 -21.91 0.03 -16.43
CA ASP A 79 -22.10 -1.24 -17.13
C ASP A 79 -22.39 -2.38 -16.15
N LEU A 80 -21.59 -2.49 -15.09
CA LEU A 80 -21.83 -3.44 -14.00
C LEU A 80 -23.12 -3.15 -13.25
N SER A 81 -23.50 -1.88 -13.09
CA SER A 81 -24.79 -1.50 -12.52
C SER A 81 -25.95 -1.88 -13.43
N ARG A 82 -25.83 -1.81 -14.77
CA ARG A 82 -26.90 -2.21 -15.70
C ARG A 82 -27.08 -3.72 -15.78
N LYS A 83 -26.00 -4.49 -15.72
CA LYS A 83 -26.03 -5.96 -15.86
C LYS A 83 -26.92 -6.61 -14.79
N PRO A 84 -27.86 -7.52 -15.15
CA PRO A 84 -28.71 -8.19 -14.18
C PRO A 84 -27.89 -8.89 -13.09
N ALA A 85 -28.27 -8.74 -11.82
CA ALA A 85 -27.45 -9.25 -10.72
C ALA A 85 -27.25 -10.78 -10.77
N ALA A 86 -28.20 -11.50 -11.39
CA ALA A 86 -28.14 -12.94 -11.60
C ALA A 86 -27.06 -13.35 -12.62
N GLU A 87 -26.70 -12.46 -13.55
CA GLU A 87 -25.78 -12.71 -14.66
C GLU A 87 -24.34 -12.25 -14.38
N LEU A 88 -24.09 -11.64 -13.23
CA LEU A 88 -22.75 -11.21 -12.83
C LEU A 88 -21.82 -12.41 -12.64
N THR A 89 -20.64 -12.36 -13.28
CA THR A 89 -19.58 -13.35 -13.09
C THR A 89 -18.98 -13.23 -11.68
N PRO A 90 -18.26 -14.23 -11.18
CA PRO A 90 -17.58 -14.15 -9.88
C PRO A 90 -16.66 -12.92 -9.74
N GLU A 91 -15.94 -12.56 -10.81
CA GLU A 91 -15.01 -11.42 -10.84
C GLU A 91 -15.77 -10.08 -10.77
N GLU A 92 -16.86 -9.97 -11.52
CA GLU A 92 -17.72 -8.78 -11.50
C GLU A 92 -18.42 -8.60 -10.16
N ARG A 93 -18.81 -9.70 -9.51
CA ARG A 93 -19.35 -9.69 -8.14
C ARG A 93 -18.30 -9.20 -7.15
N ALA A 94 -17.08 -9.72 -7.23
CA ALA A 94 -15.97 -9.27 -6.37
C ALA A 94 -15.68 -7.78 -6.57
N PHE A 95 -15.70 -7.30 -7.82
CA PHE A 95 -15.57 -5.88 -8.13
C PHE A 95 -16.66 -5.05 -7.46
N LEU A 96 -17.93 -5.45 -7.60
CA LEU A 96 -19.08 -4.79 -6.98
C LEU A 96 -18.94 -4.72 -5.46
N LEU A 97 -18.58 -5.82 -4.81
CA LEU A 97 -18.43 -5.89 -3.36
C LEU A 97 -17.24 -5.09 -2.84
N LYS A 98 -16.17 -4.97 -3.62
CA LYS A 98 -15.01 -4.16 -3.27
C LYS A 98 -15.27 -2.67 -3.43
N TRP A 99 -15.89 -2.26 -4.54
CA TRP A 99 -15.93 -0.85 -4.95
C TRP A 99 -17.28 -0.16 -4.81
N MET A 100 -18.40 -0.91 -4.87
CA MET A 100 -19.74 -0.34 -4.72
C MET A 100 -20.30 -0.48 -3.29
N ARG A 101 -19.56 -1.17 -2.41
CA ARG A 101 -19.85 -1.25 -0.98
C ARG A 101 -19.05 -0.17 -0.24
N GLU A 102 -19.55 1.05 -0.28
CA GLU A 102 -18.87 2.17 0.36
C GLU A 102 -18.87 2.03 1.90
N PRO A 103 -17.84 2.58 2.60
CA PRO A 103 -17.76 2.51 4.05
C PRO A 103 -19.02 3.02 4.76
N ALA A 104 -19.52 2.25 5.74
CA ALA A 104 -20.71 2.58 6.53
C ALA A 104 -20.61 3.90 7.34
N ARG A 105 -19.41 4.49 7.44
CA ARG A 105 -19.19 5.81 8.07
C ARG A 105 -19.62 6.98 7.19
N PHE A 106 -19.76 6.79 5.87
CA PHE A 106 -20.15 7.86 4.97
C PHE A 106 -21.62 8.22 5.15
N LEU A 107 -21.90 9.52 5.26
CA LEU A 107 -23.25 10.05 5.51
C LEU A 107 -24.27 9.57 4.47
N ARG A 108 -23.87 9.46 3.19
CA ARG A 108 -24.72 8.93 2.11
C ARG A 108 -25.08 7.45 2.27
N VAL A 109 -24.18 6.64 2.85
CA VAL A 109 -24.46 5.22 3.15
C VAL A 109 -25.43 5.11 4.33
N GLN A 110 -25.22 5.95 5.35
CA GLN A 110 -26.06 6.02 6.55
C GLN A 110 -27.50 6.48 6.28
N ALA A 111 -27.74 7.10 5.12
CA ALA A 111 -29.08 7.52 4.70
C ALA A 111 -30.04 6.36 4.41
N SER A 112 -29.54 5.11 4.35
CA SER A 112 -30.34 3.90 4.19
C SER A 112 -29.95 2.82 5.19
N PRO A 113 -30.93 2.22 5.91
CA PRO A 113 -30.71 1.03 6.71
C PRO A 113 -30.18 -0.14 5.88
N ARG A 114 -30.73 -0.39 4.69
CA ARG A 114 -30.28 -1.51 3.84
C ARG A 114 -28.90 -1.27 3.26
N TYR A 115 -28.57 -0.05 2.81
CA TYR A 115 -27.22 0.20 2.29
C TYR A 115 -26.18 0.08 3.41
N THR A 116 -26.48 0.59 4.61
CA THR A 116 -25.64 0.42 5.80
C THR A 116 -25.48 -1.05 6.19
N GLU A 117 -26.56 -1.83 6.12
CA GLU A 117 -26.55 -3.28 6.33
C GLU A 117 -25.60 -3.98 5.35
N LEU A 118 -25.72 -3.69 4.05
CA LEU A 118 -24.85 -4.26 3.00
C LEU A 118 -23.40 -3.78 3.12
N ALA A 119 -23.18 -2.52 3.53
CA ALA A 119 -21.88 -1.92 3.78
C ALA A 119 -21.14 -2.52 4.98
N GLY A 120 -21.89 -2.86 6.04
CA GLY A 120 -21.34 -3.46 7.25
C GLY A 120 -21.13 -4.98 7.15
N ARG A 121 -21.69 -5.63 6.13
CA ARG A 121 -21.41 -7.05 5.85
C ARG A 121 -19.98 -7.22 5.39
N LYS A 122 -19.40 -8.38 5.72
CA LYS A 122 -18.12 -8.88 5.24
C LYS A 122 -18.22 -9.32 3.79
N GLU A 123 -17.16 -9.18 2.99
CA GLU A 123 -17.19 -9.42 1.53
C GLU A 123 -17.60 -10.88 1.21
N THR A 124 -17.31 -11.79 2.14
CA THR A 124 -17.67 -13.20 2.06
C THR A 124 -18.96 -13.60 2.78
N ASP A 125 -19.78 -12.66 3.25
CA ASP A 125 -21.05 -12.95 3.93
C ASP A 125 -22.12 -13.57 3.00
N GLY A 126 -21.75 -14.11 1.84
CA GLY A 126 -22.65 -14.79 0.91
C GLY A 126 -23.74 -13.85 0.41
N PHE A 127 -23.37 -12.90 -0.45
CA PHE A 127 -24.33 -11.98 -1.05
C PHE A 127 -25.24 -12.72 -2.04
N THR A 128 -26.54 -12.69 -1.75
CA THR A 128 -27.56 -13.22 -2.66
C THR A 128 -27.66 -12.34 -3.90
N VAL A 129 -28.31 -12.85 -4.95
CA VAL A 129 -28.65 -12.04 -6.14
C VAL A 129 -29.46 -10.81 -5.75
N GLU A 130 -30.33 -10.93 -4.75
CA GLU A 130 -31.09 -9.80 -4.20
C GLU A 130 -30.17 -8.79 -3.50
N ASP A 131 -29.23 -9.24 -2.68
CA ASP A 131 -28.27 -8.35 -2.01
C ASP A 131 -27.41 -7.57 -3.02
N LEU A 132 -26.92 -8.25 -4.07
CA LEU A 132 -26.13 -7.62 -5.13
C LEU A 132 -26.96 -6.61 -5.92
N ARG A 133 -28.23 -6.93 -6.20
CA ARG A 133 -29.14 -6.01 -6.87
C ARG A 133 -29.47 -4.80 -6.00
N ASP A 134 -29.73 -5.02 -4.71
CA ASP A 134 -29.95 -3.94 -3.76
C ASP A 134 -28.70 -3.06 -3.64
N LEU A 135 -27.49 -3.64 -3.66
CA LEU A 135 -26.24 -2.90 -3.67
C LEU A 135 -26.07 -2.07 -4.94
N GLN A 136 -26.33 -2.64 -6.13
CA GLN A 136 -26.29 -1.89 -7.41
C GLN A 136 -27.23 -0.68 -7.38
N VAL A 137 -28.45 -0.84 -6.86
CA VAL A 137 -29.42 0.25 -6.77
C VAL A 137 -28.97 1.29 -5.75
N TRP A 138 -28.60 0.87 -4.54
CA TRP A 138 -28.22 1.80 -3.48
C TRP A 138 -26.94 2.57 -3.77
N TYR A 139 -25.94 1.92 -4.36
CA TYR A 139 -24.73 2.59 -4.80
C TYR A 139 -25.07 3.77 -5.72
N ASN A 140 -25.89 3.56 -6.75
CA ASN A 140 -26.26 4.65 -7.66
C ASN A 140 -27.23 5.66 -7.01
N LEU A 141 -28.22 5.20 -6.23
CA LEU A 141 -29.21 6.07 -5.61
C LEU A 141 -28.61 6.99 -4.54
N ALA A 142 -27.60 6.52 -3.80
CA ALA A 142 -26.87 7.31 -2.79
C ALA A 142 -25.99 8.41 -3.41
N TRP A 143 -25.72 8.33 -4.72
CA TRP A 143 -25.03 9.35 -5.52
C TRP A 143 -25.99 10.31 -6.25
N CYS A 144 -27.28 10.30 -5.90
CA CYS A 144 -28.24 11.33 -6.31
C CYS A 144 -28.44 12.34 -5.18
N ASP A 145 -28.54 13.63 -5.53
CA ASP A 145 -28.80 14.70 -4.55
C ASP A 145 -30.00 14.34 -3.63
N PRO A 146 -29.84 14.37 -2.28
CA PRO A 146 -30.88 13.97 -1.35
C PRO A 146 -32.18 14.75 -1.52
N ALA A 147 -32.10 16.06 -1.80
CA ALA A 147 -33.29 16.89 -1.97
C ALA A 147 -34.02 16.56 -3.27
N TRP A 148 -33.30 16.32 -4.37
CA TRP A 148 -33.89 15.83 -5.61
C TRP A 148 -34.57 14.48 -5.39
N VAL A 149 -33.91 13.52 -4.72
CA VAL A 149 -34.48 12.20 -4.42
C VAL A 149 -35.78 12.30 -3.61
N GLU A 150 -35.89 13.26 -2.68
CA GLU A 150 -37.09 13.47 -1.88
C GLU A 150 -38.29 13.98 -2.70
N HIS A 151 -38.04 14.82 -3.72
CA HIS A 151 -39.08 15.47 -4.52
C HIS A 151 -39.45 14.68 -5.80
N ASP A 152 -38.53 13.88 -6.32
CA ASP A 152 -38.80 13.03 -7.48
C ASP A 152 -39.69 11.83 -7.08
N PRO A 153 -40.89 11.68 -7.64
CA PRO A 153 -41.82 10.62 -7.22
C PRO A 153 -41.26 9.20 -7.41
N VAL A 154 -40.39 8.99 -8.40
CA VAL A 154 -39.81 7.68 -8.70
C VAL A 154 -38.68 7.40 -7.71
N LEU A 155 -37.70 8.31 -7.60
CA LEU A 155 -36.56 8.10 -6.70
C LEU A 155 -36.98 8.07 -5.23
N SER A 156 -37.97 8.88 -4.83
CA SER A 156 -38.52 8.89 -3.48
C SER A 156 -39.20 7.56 -3.15
N ALA A 157 -39.98 7.00 -4.08
CA ALA A 157 -40.58 5.68 -3.92
C ALA A 157 -39.52 4.56 -3.81
N LEU A 158 -38.42 4.65 -4.56
CA LEU A 158 -37.30 3.70 -4.47
C LEU A 158 -36.56 3.82 -3.13
N LYS A 159 -36.27 5.05 -2.68
CA LYS A 159 -35.67 5.29 -1.36
C LYS A 159 -36.54 4.72 -0.24
N ALA A 160 -37.87 4.91 -0.32
CA ALA A 160 -38.82 4.35 0.64
C ALA A 160 -38.94 2.82 0.56
N LYS A 161 -38.75 2.23 -0.62
CA LYS A 161 -38.74 0.77 -0.83
C LYS A 161 -37.57 0.10 -0.11
N ASP A 162 -36.41 0.75 -0.09
CA ASP A 162 -35.17 0.42 0.63
C ASP A 162 -34.51 -0.95 0.34
N ARG A 163 -35.26 -1.97 -0.06
CA ARG A 163 -34.77 -3.33 -0.29
C ARG A 163 -35.65 -4.07 -1.28
N ARG A 164 -35.19 -5.22 -1.77
CA ARG A 164 -35.91 -6.05 -2.75
C ARG A 164 -36.23 -5.27 -4.02
N PHE A 165 -35.26 -4.52 -4.51
CA PHE A 165 -35.40 -3.80 -5.77
C PHE A 165 -35.61 -4.78 -6.93
N SER A 166 -36.25 -4.35 -8.01
CA SER A 166 -36.32 -5.10 -9.26
C SER A 166 -35.25 -4.62 -10.26
N GLU A 167 -35.11 -5.32 -11.38
CA GLU A 167 -34.20 -4.86 -12.45
C GLU A 167 -34.72 -3.57 -13.10
N GLU A 168 -36.04 -3.36 -13.14
CA GLU A 168 -36.67 -2.13 -13.61
C GLU A 168 -36.38 -0.94 -12.69
N ASP A 169 -36.39 -1.14 -11.37
CA ASP A 169 -36.03 -0.10 -10.40
C ASP A 169 -34.61 0.44 -10.66
N LYS A 170 -33.68 -0.48 -10.96
CA LYS A 170 -32.29 -0.18 -11.29
C LYS A 170 -32.17 0.68 -12.55
N GLN A 171 -32.92 0.33 -13.60
CA GLN A 171 -32.95 1.12 -14.82
C GLN A 171 -33.54 2.52 -14.58
N ALA A 172 -34.52 2.66 -13.67
CA ALA A 172 -35.10 3.95 -13.34
C ALA A 172 -34.08 4.90 -12.68
N VAL A 173 -33.26 4.41 -11.73
CA VAL A 173 -32.19 5.21 -11.11
C VAL A 173 -31.14 5.64 -12.15
N LEU A 174 -30.67 4.70 -12.97
CA LEU A 174 -29.65 4.99 -13.99
C LEU A 174 -30.16 5.95 -15.07
N ALA A 175 -31.43 5.84 -15.47
CA ALA A 175 -32.06 6.77 -16.40
C ALA A 175 -32.19 8.16 -15.79
N ALA A 176 -32.56 8.28 -14.52
CA ALA A 176 -32.62 9.55 -13.81
C ALA A 176 -31.24 10.22 -13.72
N GLN A 177 -30.20 9.49 -13.37
CA GLN A 177 -28.83 10.02 -13.35
C GLN A 177 -28.41 10.54 -14.72
N LEU A 178 -28.72 9.82 -15.80
CA LEU A 178 -28.39 10.25 -17.15
C LEU A 178 -29.19 11.49 -17.59
N ASP A 179 -30.44 11.63 -17.14
CA ASP A 179 -31.21 12.87 -17.33
C ASP A 179 -30.56 14.05 -16.60
N ALA A 180 -30.11 13.84 -15.35
CA ALA A 180 -29.40 14.86 -14.60
C ALA A 180 -28.11 15.32 -15.32
N VAL A 181 -27.30 14.37 -15.81
CA VAL A 181 -26.10 14.65 -16.62
C VAL A 181 -26.43 15.54 -17.83
N ARG A 182 -27.48 15.19 -18.60
CA ARG A 182 -27.90 15.97 -19.78
C ARG A 182 -28.33 17.40 -19.46
N ARG A 183 -28.70 17.67 -18.21
CA ARG A 183 -29.20 18.97 -17.77
C ARG A 183 -28.10 19.88 -17.23
N VAL A 184 -26.92 19.37 -16.87
CA VAL A 184 -25.84 20.17 -16.25
C VAL A 184 -25.47 21.37 -17.13
N ILE A 185 -24.93 21.12 -18.33
CA ILE A 185 -24.44 22.18 -19.22
C ILE A 185 -25.57 23.16 -19.60
N PRO A 186 -26.75 22.72 -20.08
CA PRO A 186 -27.84 23.64 -20.44
C PRO A 186 -28.30 24.53 -19.28
N THR A 187 -28.31 24.01 -18.04
CA THR A 187 -28.72 24.80 -16.86
C THR A 187 -27.74 25.94 -16.62
N TYR A 188 -26.43 25.67 -16.58
CA TYR A 188 -25.42 26.71 -16.43
C TYR A 188 -25.47 27.74 -17.57
N SER A 189 -25.59 27.29 -18.81
CA SER A 189 -25.72 28.17 -19.98
C SER A 189 -26.93 29.10 -19.90
N GLU A 190 -28.09 28.61 -19.43
CA GLU A 190 -29.30 29.42 -19.27
C GLU A 190 -29.14 30.46 -18.16
N LEU A 191 -28.59 30.06 -17.01
CA LEU A 191 -28.29 30.97 -15.89
C LEU A 191 -27.33 32.09 -16.31
N ALA A 192 -26.34 31.76 -17.14
CA ALA A 192 -25.41 32.73 -17.70
C ALA A 192 -26.08 33.68 -18.69
N ARG A 193 -26.93 33.17 -19.60
CA ARG A 193 -27.63 33.97 -20.61
C ARG A 193 -28.57 35.01 -20.00
N ARG A 194 -29.21 34.69 -18.87
CA ARG A 194 -30.04 35.65 -18.10
C ARG A 194 -29.24 36.54 -17.14
N GLY A 195 -27.91 36.42 -17.16
CA GLY A 195 -26.96 37.19 -16.38
C GLY A 195 -26.93 36.87 -14.88
N GLN A 196 -27.53 35.76 -14.43
CA GLN A 196 -27.51 35.38 -13.01
C GLN A 196 -26.15 34.80 -12.61
N VAL A 197 -25.52 34.08 -13.53
CA VAL A 197 -24.22 33.46 -13.33
C VAL A 197 -23.19 34.09 -14.25
N GLU A 198 -22.01 34.39 -13.73
CA GLU A 198 -20.81 34.51 -14.55
C GLU A 198 -20.16 33.13 -14.68
N LEU A 199 -19.83 32.74 -15.90
CA LEU A 199 -19.13 31.49 -16.18
C LEU A 199 -17.66 31.79 -16.50
N THR A 200 -16.76 31.16 -15.74
CA THR A 200 -15.31 31.18 -15.97
C THR A 200 -14.82 29.80 -16.39
N PHE A 201 -13.61 29.76 -16.92
CA PHE A 201 -12.96 28.53 -17.37
C PHE A 201 -11.58 28.35 -16.74
N SER A 202 -11.01 27.17 -16.93
CA SER A 202 -9.61 26.83 -16.69
C SER A 202 -8.96 26.32 -17.99
N PRO A 203 -7.63 26.21 -18.09
CA PRO A 203 -7.01 25.56 -19.24
C PRO A 203 -7.52 24.12 -19.38
N ALA A 204 -7.49 23.60 -20.60
CA ALA A 204 -8.29 22.45 -21.04
C ALA A 204 -8.28 21.25 -20.09
N TYR A 205 -7.11 20.77 -19.66
CA TYR A 205 -6.94 19.61 -18.79
C TYR A 205 -6.42 19.97 -17.39
N HIS A 206 -6.70 21.20 -16.93
CA HIS A 206 -6.40 21.66 -15.57
C HIS A 206 -4.91 21.56 -15.13
N PRO A 207 -3.91 21.95 -15.95
CA PRO A 207 -2.51 21.94 -15.56
C PRO A 207 -2.13 23.07 -14.59
N ILE A 208 -1.12 22.85 -13.75
CA ILE A 208 -0.48 23.94 -12.98
C ILE A 208 0.31 24.83 -13.95
N LEU A 209 -0.34 25.84 -14.52
CA LEU A 209 0.23 26.71 -15.56
C LEU A 209 1.64 27.25 -15.25
N PRO A 210 1.93 27.75 -14.03
CA PRO A 210 3.28 28.17 -13.69
C PRO A 210 4.34 27.08 -13.89
N LEU A 211 4.02 25.83 -13.56
CA LEU A 211 4.96 24.70 -13.69
C LEU A 211 5.12 24.26 -15.15
N LEU A 212 4.10 24.40 -15.99
CA LEU A 212 4.25 24.22 -17.44
C LEU A 212 5.13 25.30 -18.06
N CYS A 213 4.97 26.57 -17.67
CA CYS A 213 5.85 27.66 -18.11
C CYS A 213 7.31 27.43 -17.74
N GLY A 214 7.56 26.68 -16.67
CA GLY A 214 8.87 26.22 -16.21
C GLY A 214 8.84 25.77 -14.75
N LEU A 215 9.36 24.57 -14.46
CA LEU A 215 9.45 24.05 -13.08
C LEU A 215 10.28 24.95 -12.16
N GLU A 216 11.14 25.79 -12.72
CA GLU A 216 11.92 26.78 -11.98
C GLU A 216 11.06 27.79 -11.22
N ASN A 217 9.81 28.03 -11.63
CA ASN A 217 8.86 28.86 -10.88
C ASN A 217 8.64 28.33 -9.45
N ALA A 218 8.87 27.03 -9.21
CA ALA A 218 8.79 26.47 -7.87
C ALA A 218 9.87 26.97 -6.90
N ARG A 219 11.03 27.39 -7.41
CA ARG A 219 12.13 27.87 -6.56
C ARG A 219 11.85 29.23 -5.92
N GLU A 220 10.92 30.00 -6.45
CA GLU A 220 10.49 31.26 -5.82
C GLU A 220 9.73 30.98 -4.52
N ALA A 221 8.79 30.02 -4.53
CA ALA A 221 8.01 29.64 -3.36
C ALA A 221 8.76 28.69 -2.41
N LEU A 222 9.65 27.85 -2.96
CA LEU A 222 10.38 26.79 -2.26
C LEU A 222 11.89 26.91 -2.53
N PRO A 223 12.58 27.82 -1.83
CA PRO A 223 14.03 27.94 -1.94
C PRO A 223 14.70 26.62 -1.55
N GLY A 224 15.29 25.92 -2.52
CA GLY A 224 15.97 24.63 -2.31
C GLY A 224 15.21 23.39 -2.78
N VAL A 225 14.03 23.54 -3.42
CA VAL A 225 13.31 22.39 -4.01
C VAL A 225 14.19 21.65 -5.03
N GLU A 226 14.24 20.33 -4.90
CA GLU A 226 14.89 19.46 -5.88
C GLU A 226 13.98 19.29 -7.09
N LEU A 227 14.44 19.79 -8.24
CA LEU A 227 13.74 19.66 -9.52
C LEU A 227 14.31 18.46 -10.30
N PRO A 228 13.53 17.87 -11.25
CA PRO A 228 14.05 16.79 -12.08
C PRO A 228 15.31 17.21 -12.83
N ALA A 229 16.22 16.26 -13.04
CA ALA A 229 17.48 16.53 -13.75
C ALA A 229 17.24 16.99 -15.20
N ARG A 230 16.15 16.52 -15.81
CA ARG A 230 15.62 17.06 -17.08
C ARG A 230 14.74 18.26 -16.76
N GLY A 231 15.08 19.44 -17.25
CA GLY A 231 14.19 20.59 -17.17
C GLY A 231 12.90 20.35 -17.96
N PHE A 232 11.78 20.92 -17.49
CA PHE A 232 10.50 20.90 -18.18
C PHE A 232 10.01 22.35 -18.28
N ARG A 233 9.91 22.88 -19.50
CA ARG A 233 9.65 24.29 -19.75
C ARG A 233 8.96 24.49 -21.10
N HIS A 234 7.63 24.54 -21.07
CA HIS A 234 6.78 24.57 -22.26
C HIS A 234 5.63 25.57 -22.13
N PRO A 235 5.93 26.89 -22.10
CA PRO A 235 4.88 27.93 -22.10
C PRO A 235 3.96 27.84 -23.33
N GLU A 236 4.43 27.27 -24.44
CA GLU A 236 3.61 26.99 -25.63
C GLU A 236 2.47 25.99 -25.37
N ASP A 237 2.66 25.00 -24.49
CA ASP A 237 1.59 24.08 -24.11
C ASP A 237 0.61 24.77 -23.18
N GLY A 238 1.10 25.63 -22.27
CA GLY A 238 0.24 26.51 -21.46
C GLY A 238 -0.65 27.42 -22.32
N ALA A 239 -0.09 28.05 -23.37
CA ALA A 239 -0.85 28.87 -24.32
C ALA A 239 -1.90 28.03 -25.07
N ARG A 240 -1.50 26.84 -25.56
CA ARG A 240 -2.39 25.90 -26.25
C ARG A 240 -3.53 25.43 -25.35
N GLN A 241 -3.25 25.08 -24.09
CA GLN A 241 -4.24 24.63 -23.12
C GLN A 241 -5.26 25.74 -22.80
N LEU A 242 -4.84 27.01 -22.75
CA LEU A 242 -5.74 28.15 -22.60
C LEU A 242 -6.62 28.37 -23.83
N GLU A 243 -6.05 28.29 -25.04
CA GLU A 243 -6.80 28.43 -26.29
C GLU A 243 -7.82 27.30 -26.47
N LEU A 244 -7.39 26.05 -26.28
CA LEU A 244 -8.25 24.86 -26.30
C LEU A 244 -9.33 24.97 -25.23
N GLY A 245 -8.94 25.35 -24.01
CA GLY A 245 -9.86 25.46 -22.89
C GLY A 245 -10.96 26.49 -23.15
N SER A 246 -10.61 27.70 -23.58
CA SER A 246 -11.59 28.75 -23.87
C SER A 246 -12.48 28.39 -25.06
N SER A 247 -11.92 27.80 -26.10
CA SER A 247 -12.67 27.45 -27.33
C SER A 247 -13.66 26.33 -27.06
N GLU A 248 -13.24 25.28 -26.35
CA GLU A 248 -14.11 24.15 -25.99
C GLU A 248 -15.18 24.57 -24.98
N PHE A 249 -14.83 25.43 -24.03
CA PHE A 249 -15.78 26.04 -23.11
C PHE A 249 -16.88 26.81 -23.84
N GLU A 250 -16.51 27.68 -24.79
CA GLU A 250 -17.47 28.45 -25.59
C GLU A 250 -18.32 27.54 -26.47
N ARG A 251 -17.73 26.49 -27.06
CA ARG A 251 -18.45 25.50 -27.87
C ARG A 251 -19.54 24.78 -27.06
N LEU A 252 -19.21 24.34 -25.85
CA LEU A 252 -20.09 23.54 -25.01
C LEU A 252 -21.16 24.39 -24.30
N THR A 253 -20.77 25.56 -23.79
CA THR A 253 -21.67 26.40 -22.99
C THR A 253 -22.40 27.48 -23.82
N GLY A 254 -21.87 27.84 -24.99
CA GLY A 254 -22.31 29.00 -25.77
C GLY A 254 -21.94 30.35 -25.15
N VAL A 255 -21.07 30.37 -24.13
CA VAL A 255 -20.64 31.57 -23.42
C VAL A 255 -19.14 31.72 -23.55
N ARG A 256 -18.68 32.90 -23.99
CA ARG A 256 -17.25 33.23 -24.00
C ARG A 256 -16.83 33.73 -22.61
N PRO A 257 -15.91 33.04 -21.91
CA PRO A 257 -15.54 33.38 -20.55
C PRO A 257 -14.69 34.66 -20.49
N ARG A 258 -14.89 35.49 -19.46
CA ARG A 258 -14.06 36.69 -19.17
C ARG A 258 -12.99 36.41 -18.12
N GLY A 259 -13.33 35.58 -17.15
CA GLY A 259 -12.48 35.22 -16.02
C GLY A 259 -11.80 33.86 -16.21
N LEU A 260 -10.63 33.72 -15.60
CA LEU A 260 -9.86 32.49 -15.52
C LEU A 260 -9.77 32.03 -14.07
N TRP A 261 -10.07 30.76 -13.82
CA TRP A 261 -9.60 30.05 -12.63
C TRP A 261 -8.28 29.36 -12.98
N PRO A 262 -7.14 29.86 -12.52
CA PRO A 262 -5.89 29.12 -12.62
C PRO A 262 -6.04 27.83 -11.81
N PRO A 263 -5.74 26.64 -12.37
CA PRO A 263 -5.79 25.38 -11.63
C PRO A 263 -5.08 25.52 -10.28
N GLU A 264 -5.77 25.16 -9.19
CA GLU A 264 -5.25 25.29 -7.82
C GLU A 264 -4.87 26.74 -7.43
N MET A 265 -5.50 27.72 -8.08
CA MET A 265 -5.15 29.15 -8.01
C MET A 265 -3.63 29.37 -8.17
N ALA A 266 -2.99 28.49 -8.94
CA ALA A 266 -1.57 28.51 -9.19
C ALA A 266 -1.24 29.66 -10.14
N VAL A 267 -0.51 30.65 -9.64
CA VAL A 267 -0.14 31.84 -10.39
C VAL A 267 1.36 32.10 -10.32
N ALA A 268 1.88 32.77 -11.33
CA ALA A 268 3.25 33.26 -11.43
C ALA A 268 3.34 34.32 -12.54
N GLU A 269 4.45 35.04 -12.59
CA GLU A 269 4.72 36.08 -13.61
C GLU A 269 4.51 35.62 -15.05
N ASP A 270 5.03 34.43 -15.40
CA ASP A 270 4.95 33.92 -16.77
C ASP A 270 3.52 33.55 -17.16
N MET A 271 2.72 33.07 -16.21
CA MET A 271 1.31 32.74 -16.43
C MET A 271 0.46 33.99 -16.73
N VAL A 272 0.78 35.15 -16.12
CA VAL A 272 0.08 36.42 -16.39
C VAL A 272 0.23 36.83 -17.85
N ARG A 273 1.39 36.59 -18.46
CA ARG A 273 1.63 36.87 -19.89
C ARG A 273 0.73 36.02 -20.77
N LEU A 274 0.65 34.71 -20.49
CA LEU A 274 -0.22 33.78 -21.21
C LEU A 274 -1.71 34.15 -21.07
N ALA A 275 -2.13 34.54 -19.86
CA ALA A 275 -3.51 34.97 -19.62
C ALA A 275 -3.87 36.21 -20.46
N ILE A 276 -2.97 37.21 -20.53
CA ILE A 276 -3.14 38.39 -21.38
C ILE A 276 -3.23 38.02 -22.87
N GLU A 277 -2.35 37.14 -23.34
CA GLU A 277 -2.33 36.67 -24.74
C GLU A 277 -3.61 35.90 -25.11
N ALA A 278 -4.15 35.12 -24.17
CA ALA A 278 -5.43 34.42 -24.30
C ALA A 278 -6.66 35.35 -24.18
N GLY A 279 -6.47 36.64 -23.87
CA GLY A 279 -7.55 37.62 -23.74
C GLY A 279 -8.35 37.51 -22.44
N VAL A 280 -7.75 36.93 -21.38
CA VAL A 280 -8.35 36.83 -20.04
C VAL A 280 -8.41 38.22 -19.40
N GLN A 281 -9.60 38.64 -19.00
CA GLN A 281 -9.82 39.96 -18.40
C GLN A 281 -9.50 39.98 -16.91
N TRP A 282 -9.76 38.88 -16.21
CA TRP A 282 -9.43 38.74 -14.80
C TRP A 282 -9.14 37.28 -14.40
N PHE A 283 -8.40 37.08 -13.31
CA PHE A 283 -8.21 35.77 -12.70
C PHE A 283 -8.25 35.85 -11.17
N VAL A 284 -8.48 34.70 -10.50
CA VAL A 284 -8.50 34.59 -9.04
C VAL A 284 -7.18 34.02 -8.50
N GLY A 285 -6.70 34.58 -7.38
CA GLY A 285 -5.56 34.07 -6.60
C GLY A 285 -5.88 33.96 -5.11
N ASP A 286 -4.90 33.55 -4.31
CA ASP A 286 -5.02 33.42 -2.84
C ASP A 286 -4.42 34.60 -2.06
N GLU A 287 -5.02 34.92 -0.91
CA GLU A 287 -4.54 35.94 0.03
C GLU A 287 -3.06 35.78 0.41
N ASP A 288 -2.57 34.56 0.61
CA ASP A 288 -1.18 34.31 0.98
C ASP A 288 -0.22 34.68 -0.16
N ILE A 289 -0.66 34.47 -1.41
CA ILE A 289 0.10 34.87 -2.60
C ILE A 289 0.16 36.40 -2.70
N LEU A 290 -0.97 37.09 -2.46
CA LEU A 290 -0.99 38.55 -2.41
C LEU A 290 -0.06 39.07 -1.30
N SER A 291 -0.13 38.46 -0.11
CA SER A 291 0.71 38.85 1.01
C SER A 291 2.20 38.76 0.67
N ARG A 292 2.64 37.68 0.01
CA ARG A 292 4.03 37.54 -0.44
C ARG A 292 4.38 38.51 -1.58
N SER A 293 3.43 38.79 -2.46
CA SER A 293 3.59 39.75 -3.57
C SER A 293 3.79 41.20 -3.09
N LEU A 294 3.24 41.54 -1.93
CA LEU A 294 3.37 42.87 -1.30
C LEU A 294 4.60 43.00 -0.39
N GLU A 295 5.41 41.94 -0.25
CA GLU A 295 6.59 41.89 0.63
C GLU A 295 6.27 42.22 2.12
N GLY A 296 5.05 41.88 2.58
CA GLY A 296 4.62 42.08 3.98
C GLY A 296 3.39 41.25 4.36
N PRO A 297 3.29 40.75 5.61
CA PRO A 297 2.21 39.87 6.02
C PRO A 297 0.87 40.63 6.10
N LEU A 298 -0.15 40.15 5.37
CA LEU A 298 -1.53 40.55 5.58
C LEU A 298 -2.02 39.92 6.89
N THR A 299 -1.76 40.61 7.99
CA THR A 299 -2.08 40.14 9.33
C THR A 299 -3.55 40.38 9.69
N ARG A 300 -4.08 39.52 10.57
CA ARG A 300 -5.48 39.55 11.04
C ARG A 300 -5.55 39.69 12.56
N ASP A 301 -6.66 40.23 13.06
CA ASP A 301 -6.96 40.29 14.50
C ASP A 301 -7.40 38.94 15.07
N GLY A 302 -7.63 38.88 16.40
CA GLY A 302 -8.04 37.66 17.11
C GLY A 302 -9.42 37.11 16.70
N GLU A 303 -10.22 37.89 15.98
CA GLU A 303 -11.49 37.47 15.40
C GLU A 303 -11.38 37.12 13.90
N GLY A 304 -10.17 37.19 13.34
CA GLY A 304 -9.86 36.85 11.96
C GLY A 304 -10.12 37.98 10.96
N ARG A 305 -10.25 39.24 11.37
CA ARG A 305 -10.44 40.39 10.47
C ARG A 305 -9.09 40.95 10.00
N PRO A 306 -8.90 41.27 8.71
CA PRO A 306 -7.64 41.82 8.24
C PRO A 306 -7.38 43.21 8.83
N HIS A 307 -6.12 43.49 9.15
CA HIS A 307 -5.68 44.81 9.61
C HIS A 307 -5.63 45.85 8.48
N ALA A 308 -5.38 45.41 7.24
CA ALA A 308 -5.37 46.23 6.03
C ALA A 308 -6.38 45.69 4.99
N PRO A 309 -7.69 45.71 5.28
CA PRO A 309 -8.73 45.14 4.42
C PRO A 309 -8.72 45.73 3.01
N GLU A 310 -8.29 46.99 2.86
CA GLU A 310 -8.22 47.69 1.59
C GLU A 310 -7.10 47.20 0.66
N LEU A 311 -6.20 46.33 1.13
CA LEU A 311 -5.23 45.65 0.26
C LEU A 311 -5.79 44.35 -0.32
N LEU A 312 -6.56 43.61 0.48
CA LEU A 312 -7.13 42.32 0.11
C LEU A 312 -8.39 42.47 -0.74
N TYR A 313 -9.34 43.31 -0.33
CA TYR A 313 -10.68 43.38 -0.94
C TYR A 313 -10.79 44.36 -2.11
N GLN A 314 -9.74 44.44 -2.93
CA GLN A 314 -9.69 45.28 -4.11
C GLN A 314 -9.12 44.53 -5.32
N PRO A 315 -9.50 44.94 -6.55
CA PRO A 315 -8.87 44.44 -7.76
C PRO A 315 -7.44 44.99 -7.95
N TRP A 316 -6.55 44.14 -8.45
CA TRP A 316 -5.14 44.46 -8.74
C TRP A 316 -4.86 44.39 -10.23
N LEU A 317 -4.29 45.46 -10.80
CA LEU A 317 -3.92 45.55 -12.21
C LEU A 317 -2.51 44.98 -12.42
N LEU A 318 -2.37 44.01 -13.33
CA LEU A 318 -1.08 43.46 -13.74
C LEU A 318 -0.80 43.83 -15.20
N GLU A 319 0.22 44.67 -15.42
CA GLU A 319 0.60 45.16 -16.74
C GLU A 319 1.85 44.43 -17.26
N ARG A 320 1.78 43.89 -18.48
CA ARG A 320 2.93 43.29 -19.16
C ARG A 320 3.01 43.90 -20.56
N GLY A 321 3.95 44.83 -20.74
CA GLY A 321 4.06 45.62 -21.98
C GLY A 321 2.91 46.62 -22.11
N SER A 322 2.17 46.58 -23.23
CA SER A 322 1.03 47.47 -23.50
C SER A 322 -0.33 46.87 -23.16
N ALA A 323 -0.36 45.66 -22.60
CA ALA A 323 -1.56 44.93 -22.27
C ALA A 323 -1.60 44.60 -20.77
N SER A 324 -2.80 44.33 -20.25
CA SER A 324 -3.03 44.14 -18.82
C SER A 324 -4.17 43.17 -18.57
N THR A 325 -4.14 42.55 -17.40
CA THR A 325 -5.23 41.75 -16.84
C THR A 325 -5.41 42.10 -15.35
N THR A 326 -6.51 41.66 -14.75
CA THR A 326 -6.83 41.97 -13.35
C THR A 326 -6.77 40.72 -12.47
N ALA A 327 -6.11 40.79 -11.31
CA ALA A 327 -6.21 39.76 -10.29
C ALA A 327 -7.17 40.19 -9.17
N VAL A 328 -7.97 39.25 -8.69
CA VAL A 328 -8.68 39.35 -7.41
C VAL A 328 -8.21 38.23 -6.50
N PHE A 329 -8.15 38.47 -5.20
CA PHE A 329 -7.64 37.49 -4.25
C PHE A 329 -8.74 37.06 -3.28
N ARG A 330 -8.89 35.75 -3.07
CA ARG A 330 -9.88 35.22 -2.13
C ARG A 330 -9.51 35.54 -0.69
N ASP A 331 -10.51 35.73 0.15
CA ASP A 331 -10.35 35.68 1.60
C ASP A 331 -10.17 34.20 2.00
N ASN A 332 -8.95 33.81 2.35
CA ASN A 332 -8.65 32.40 2.57
C ASN A 332 -9.36 31.87 3.83
N ILE A 333 -9.52 32.68 4.89
CA ILE A 333 -10.22 32.30 6.12
C ILE A 333 -11.70 32.05 5.86
N LEU A 334 -12.40 32.98 5.21
CA LEU A 334 -13.83 32.81 4.91
C LEU A 334 -14.07 31.63 3.97
N SER A 335 -13.21 31.46 2.97
CA SER A 335 -13.27 30.34 2.03
C SER A 335 -13.03 29.01 2.75
N ASN A 336 -11.99 28.93 3.58
CA ASN A 336 -11.63 27.71 4.30
C ASN A 336 -12.65 27.37 5.40
N ARG A 337 -13.32 28.36 6.01
CA ARG A 337 -14.41 28.05 6.94
C ARG A 337 -15.53 27.27 6.28
N ILE A 338 -15.93 27.65 5.07
CA ILE A 338 -16.92 26.89 4.29
C ILE A 338 -16.36 25.51 3.93
N GLY A 339 -15.12 25.44 3.45
CA GLY A 339 -14.50 24.19 3.00
C GLY A 339 -14.24 23.15 4.11
N PHE A 340 -13.84 23.59 5.30
CA PHE A 340 -13.21 22.72 6.30
C PHE A 340 -13.81 22.80 7.71
N GLU A 341 -14.38 23.95 8.11
CA GLU A 341 -14.78 24.18 9.51
C GLU A 341 -16.29 24.04 9.73
N TYR A 342 -17.10 24.71 8.91
CA TYR A 342 -18.54 24.83 9.09
C TYR A 342 -19.29 23.50 8.95
N GLN A 343 -18.69 22.49 8.33
CA GLN A 343 -19.20 21.12 8.31
C GLN A 343 -19.38 20.50 9.71
N ARG A 344 -18.70 21.05 10.74
CA ARG A 344 -18.74 20.55 12.12
C ARG A 344 -19.74 21.28 13.02
N MET A 345 -20.54 22.21 12.49
CA MET A 345 -21.49 23.01 13.28
C MET A 345 -22.88 23.07 12.63
N PRO A 346 -23.94 23.41 13.40
CA PRO A 346 -25.27 23.58 12.83
C PRO A 346 -25.29 24.66 11.74
N GLY A 347 -25.91 24.36 10.58
CA GLY A 347 -25.88 25.25 9.41
C GLY A 347 -26.36 26.69 9.68
N ARG A 348 -27.37 26.89 10.54
CA ARG A 348 -27.83 28.23 10.94
C ARG A 348 -26.75 29.02 11.69
N ASP A 349 -25.96 28.36 12.53
CA ASP A 349 -24.90 29.02 13.29
C ASP A 349 -23.70 29.31 12.39
N ALA A 350 -23.39 28.41 11.44
CA ALA A 350 -22.38 28.65 10.40
C ALA A 350 -22.71 29.88 9.54
N VAL A 351 -23.95 29.96 9.03
CA VAL A 351 -24.41 31.12 8.23
C VAL A 351 -24.42 32.39 9.08
N ARG A 352 -24.86 32.33 10.34
CA ARG A 352 -24.80 33.48 11.25
C ARG A 352 -23.36 33.95 11.46
N ASN A 353 -22.42 33.03 11.65
CA ASN A 353 -20.99 33.35 11.81
C ASN A 353 -20.45 34.01 10.53
N PHE A 354 -20.71 33.41 9.36
CA PHE A 354 -20.29 33.94 8.07
C PHE A 354 -20.83 35.34 7.81
N MET A 355 -22.14 35.56 7.98
CA MET A 355 -22.77 36.88 7.83
C MET A 355 -22.25 37.89 8.85
N SER A 356 -21.93 37.45 10.08
CA SER A 356 -21.31 38.31 11.09
C SER A 356 -19.90 38.74 10.68
N SER A 357 -19.10 37.85 10.10
CA SER A 357 -17.76 38.18 9.59
C SER A 357 -17.83 39.17 8.43
N LEU A 358 -18.75 38.97 7.48
CA LEU A 358 -18.99 39.92 6.38
C LEU A 358 -19.41 41.29 6.89
N ARG A 359 -20.33 41.37 7.85
CA ARG A 359 -20.72 42.65 8.47
C ARG A 359 -19.56 43.31 9.23
N GLY A 360 -18.68 42.50 9.83
CA GLY A 360 -17.43 42.98 10.42
C GLY A 360 -16.52 43.66 9.40
N ILE A 361 -16.33 43.05 8.22
CA ILE A 361 -15.56 43.62 7.11
C ILE A 361 -16.23 44.89 6.57
N ARG A 362 -17.56 44.89 6.40
CA ARG A 362 -18.31 46.08 6.00
C ARG A 362 -18.09 47.26 6.94
N ASN A 363 -18.04 47.01 8.25
CA ASN A 363 -17.76 48.06 9.23
C ASN A 363 -16.34 48.64 9.08
N GLN A 364 -15.36 47.85 8.59
CA GLN A 364 -14.01 48.33 8.28
C GLN A 364 -13.93 49.10 6.95
N GLN A 365 -14.85 48.87 5.99
CA GLN A 365 -14.87 49.52 4.68
C GLN A 365 -15.03 51.04 4.75
N GLY A 366 -15.85 51.55 5.69
CA GLY A 366 -16.22 52.96 5.74
C GLY A 366 -17.07 53.39 4.53
N ASP A 367 -17.04 54.69 4.20
CA ASP A 367 -17.90 55.30 3.16
C ASP A 367 -17.12 55.78 1.90
N GLU A 368 -15.79 55.62 1.88
CA GLU A 368 -14.92 56.18 0.84
C GLU A 368 -14.67 55.25 -0.37
N ARG A 369 -14.81 53.93 -0.19
CA ARG A 369 -14.54 52.91 -1.22
C ARG A 369 -15.46 51.70 -1.06
N ASP A 370 -15.60 50.94 -2.13
CA ASP A 370 -16.36 49.69 -2.15
C ASP A 370 -15.39 48.50 -2.15
N PHE A 371 -15.58 47.56 -1.23
CA PHE A 371 -14.78 46.33 -1.13
C PHE A 371 -15.45 45.20 -1.88
N LEU A 372 -14.63 44.38 -2.53
CA LEU A 372 -15.00 43.08 -3.10
C LEU A 372 -14.41 41.97 -2.23
N VAL A 373 -15.24 41.34 -1.39
CA VAL A 373 -14.85 40.12 -0.70
C VAL A 373 -15.02 38.96 -1.67
N VAL A 374 -13.95 38.25 -1.97
CA VAL A 374 -13.98 37.06 -2.82
C VAL A 374 -13.92 35.84 -1.92
N VAL A 375 -14.90 34.93 -2.07
CA VAL A 375 -14.91 33.61 -1.44
C VAL A 375 -14.84 32.59 -2.56
N ALA A 376 -13.75 31.84 -2.60
CA ALA A 376 -13.44 30.95 -3.71
C ALA A 376 -12.85 29.63 -3.19
N LEU A 377 -13.43 28.52 -3.64
CA LEU A 377 -13.02 27.15 -3.33
C LEU A 377 -13.69 26.16 -4.28
N ASP A 378 -13.26 24.91 -4.22
CA ASP A 378 -13.92 23.78 -4.88
C ASP A 378 -15.40 23.69 -4.48
N GLY A 379 -16.22 23.50 -5.50
CA GLY A 379 -17.67 23.56 -5.46
C GLY A 379 -18.33 22.19 -5.38
N GLU A 380 -17.57 21.09 -5.38
CA GLU A 380 -18.09 19.72 -5.27
C GLU A 380 -17.59 18.94 -4.05
N ASN A 381 -16.41 19.27 -3.52
CA ASN A 381 -15.74 18.45 -2.49
C ASN A 381 -16.26 18.66 -1.05
N PRO A 382 -16.52 19.89 -0.57
CA PRO A 382 -16.89 20.11 0.85
C PRO A 382 -18.19 19.40 1.25
N TRP A 383 -19.11 19.27 0.29
CA TRP A 383 -20.50 18.90 0.59
C TRP A 383 -20.66 17.48 1.11
N ASP A 384 -19.75 16.55 0.77
CA ASP A 384 -19.78 15.17 1.26
C ASP A 384 -19.75 15.04 2.79
N PHE A 385 -19.26 16.08 3.47
CA PHE A 385 -19.11 16.12 4.92
C PHE A 385 -20.21 16.90 5.63
N TYR A 386 -21.04 17.63 4.88
CA TYR A 386 -22.19 18.32 5.44
C TYR A 386 -23.39 17.37 5.53
N PRO A 387 -24.22 17.49 6.58
CA PRO A 387 -25.54 16.87 6.60
C PRO A 387 -26.34 17.23 5.34
N ARG A 388 -27.02 16.22 4.76
CA ARG A 388 -27.77 16.35 3.49
C ARG A 388 -26.94 17.01 2.38
N GLU A 389 -25.65 16.73 2.34
CA GLU A 389 -24.75 17.13 1.26
C GLU A 389 -24.72 18.64 1.01
N GLY A 390 -24.73 19.42 2.10
CA GLY A 390 -24.64 20.87 2.07
C GLY A 390 -25.94 21.59 1.68
N HIS A 391 -26.99 20.87 1.28
CA HIS A 391 -28.24 21.46 0.80
C HIS A 391 -28.86 22.46 1.80
N ASP A 392 -28.91 22.09 3.08
CA ASP A 392 -29.49 22.92 4.13
C ASP A 392 -28.65 24.18 4.38
N PHE A 393 -27.32 24.03 4.41
CA PHE A 393 -26.39 25.14 4.61
C PHE A 393 -26.46 26.14 3.46
N LEU A 394 -26.41 25.67 2.22
CA LEU A 394 -26.45 26.52 1.02
C LEU A 394 -27.78 27.27 0.89
N ASN A 395 -28.91 26.61 1.18
CA ASN A 395 -30.20 27.31 1.19
C ASN A 395 -30.26 28.40 2.25
N LEU A 396 -29.84 28.11 3.49
CA LEU A 396 -29.80 29.11 4.56
C LEU A 396 -28.87 30.27 4.19
N LEU A 397 -27.72 29.98 3.58
CA LEU A 397 -26.78 30.99 3.13
C LEU A 397 -27.41 31.88 2.05
N TYR A 398 -28.03 31.29 1.03
CA TYR A 398 -28.64 32.04 -0.07
C TYR A 398 -29.91 32.79 0.36
N GLU A 399 -30.70 32.25 1.28
CA GLU A 399 -31.84 32.95 1.88
C GLU A 399 -31.38 34.21 2.62
N GLU A 400 -30.38 34.08 3.50
CA GLU A 400 -29.84 35.20 4.26
C GLU A 400 -29.14 36.24 3.36
N LEU A 401 -28.36 35.80 2.38
CA LEU A 401 -27.71 36.71 1.41
C LEU A 401 -28.73 37.45 0.54
N GLN A 402 -29.80 36.78 0.11
CA GLN A 402 -30.84 37.41 -0.71
C GLN A 402 -31.69 38.41 0.12
N ALA A 403 -31.84 38.17 1.43
CA ALA A 403 -32.55 39.05 2.34
C ALA A 403 -31.70 40.25 2.79
N ALA A 404 -30.38 40.13 2.77
CA ALA A 404 -29.46 41.19 3.17
C ALA A 404 -29.53 42.40 2.21
N GLU A 405 -29.65 43.60 2.78
CA GLU A 405 -29.50 44.86 2.04
C GLU A 405 -28.08 45.44 2.20
N ASP A 406 -27.34 44.95 3.20
CA ASP A 406 -26.02 45.43 3.57
C ASP A 406 -24.86 44.67 2.92
N VAL A 407 -25.13 43.49 2.36
CA VAL A 407 -24.18 42.66 1.62
C VAL A 407 -24.83 42.34 0.28
N VAL A 408 -24.15 42.67 -0.82
CA VAL A 408 -24.65 42.49 -2.18
C VAL A 408 -23.81 41.44 -2.90
N CYS A 409 -24.42 40.31 -3.25
CA CYS A 409 -23.80 39.31 -4.09
C CYS A 409 -23.65 39.83 -5.53
N THR A 410 -22.43 39.74 -6.07
CA THR A 410 -22.08 40.21 -7.40
C THR A 410 -21.18 39.19 -8.10
N THR A 411 -21.06 39.28 -9.42
CA THR A 411 -20.00 38.57 -10.15
C THR A 411 -18.74 39.43 -10.15
N VAL A 412 -17.57 38.82 -10.37
CA VAL A 412 -16.33 39.60 -10.42
C VAL A 412 -16.37 40.58 -11.59
N SER A 413 -16.86 40.13 -12.75
CA SER A 413 -17.05 40.99 -13.93
C SER A 413 -17.98 42.18 -13.68
N ASP A 414 -19.14 41.98 -13.05
CA ASP A 414 -20.08 43.07 -12.75
C ASP A 414 -19.45 44.12 -11.82
N PHE A 415 -18.67 43.67 -10.85
CA PHE A 415 -17.92 44.56 -9.97
C PHE A 415 -16.86 45.34 -10.76
N LEU A 416 -16.05 44.68 -11.59
CA LEU A 416 -14.98 45.31 -12.37
C LEU A 416 -15.50 46.31 -13.42
N ASP A 417 -16.68 46.06 -14.01
CA ASP A 417 -17.30 46.97 -14.98
C ASP A 417 -17.69 48.31 -14.34
N THR A 418 -17.93 48.33 -13.03
CA THR A 418 -18.28 49.52 -12.26
C THR A 418 -17.13 50.06 -11.40
N HIS A 419 -16.15 49.21 -11.07
CA HIS A 419 -15.00 49.47 -10.21
C HIS A 419 -13.71 48.94 -10.86
N PRO A 420 -13.25 49.54 -11.96
CA PRO A 420 -12.06 49.06 -12.66
C PRO A 420 -10.81 49.10 -11.77
N ALA A 421 -9.89 48.15 -11.98
CA ALA A 421 -8.65 48.08 -11.24
C ALA A 421 -7.78 49.31 -11.49
N HIS A 422 -7.34 49.97 -10.41
CA HIS A 422 -6.49 51.17 -10.47
C HIS A 422 -5.15 51.01 -9.75
N ARG A 423 -5.02 50.00 -8.87
CA ARG A 423 -3.78 49.74 -8.16
C ARG A 423 -2.97 48.69 -8.90
N HIS A 424 -1.74 49.05 -9.23
CA HIS A 424 -0.81 48.17 -9.93
C HIS A 424 -0.17 47.21 -8.95
N LEU A 425 -0.12 45.92 -9.30
CA LEU A 425 0.69 44.92 -8.62
C LEU A 425 1.95 44.67 -9.47
N PRO A 426 3.12 45.23 -9.09
CA PRO A 426 4.30 45.22 -9.94
C PRO A 426 4.89 43.83 -10.13
N ARG A 427 4.74 42.95 -9.12
CA ARG A 427 5.21 41.57 -9.13
C ARG A 427 4.18 40.69 -8.45
N LEU A 428 3.89 39.56 -9.06
CA LEU A 428 3.07 38.48 -8.52
C LEU A 428 4.00 37.35 -8.07
N HIS A 429 3.96 37.03 -6.78
CA HIS A 429 4.70 35.91 -6.22
C HIS A 429 4.17 34.58 -6.79
N ALA A 430 5.07 33.67 -7.15
CA ALA A 430 4.67 32.35 -7.64
C ALA A 430 4.13 31.46 -6.50
N GLY A 431 2.98 30.82 -6.67
CA GLY A 431 2.43 29.90 -5.67
C GLY A 431 1.00 29.46 -5.97
N SER A 432 0.47 28.55 -5.15
CA SER A 432 -0.93 28.06 -5.18
C SER A 432 -1.71 28.50 -3.95
N TRP A 433 -3.02 28.17 -3.89
CA TRP A 433 -3.81 28.40 -2.67
C TRP A 433 -3.32 27.62 -1.44
N ILE A 434 -2.45 26.61 -1.65
CA ILE A 434 -1.87 25.80 -0.58
C ILE A 434 -0.56 26.47 -0.13
N GLY A 435 -0.67 27.30 0.91
CA GLY A 435 0.47 27.91 1.58
C GLY A 435 1.32 28.84 0.69
N ALA A 436 0.78 29.33 -0.44
CA ALA A 436 1.53 30.04 -1.48
C ALA A 436 2.78 29.24 -1.93
N SER A 437 2.60 27.92 -2.11
CA SER A 437 3.62 26.92 -2.42
C SER A 437 3.24 26.07 -3.65
N PHE A 438 4.20 25.30 -4.18
CA PHE A 438 3.97 24.26 -5.20
C PHE A 438 4.41 22.85 -4.76
N ASP A 439 4.73 22.65 -3.48
CA ASP A 439 5.27 21.38 -2.94
C ASP A 439 4.31 20.20 -3.02
N THR A 440 3.06 20.48 -3.40
CA THR A 440 2.01 19.51 -3.69
C THR A 440 2.17 18.87 -5.08
N TRP A 441 2.84 19.52 -6.05
CA TRP A 441 2.94 19.04 -7.44
C TRP A 441 4.39 18.87 -7.96
N VAL A 442 5.39 19.31 -7.19
CA VAL A 442 6.81 19.20 -7.55
C VAL A 442 7.70 19.12 -6.32
N GLY A 443 8.86 18.48 -6.44
CA GLY A 443 9.88 18.41 -5.39
C GLY A 443 10.12 17.00 -4.85
N ASP A 444 9.05 16.23 -4.68
CA ASP A 444 9.18 14.83 -4.26
C ASP A 444 9.78 13.95 -5.38
N PRO A 445 10.50 12.86 -5.04
CA PRO A 445 11.08 11.94 -6.02
C PRO A 445 10.06 11.42 -7.05
N GLU A 446 8.85 11.11 -6.59
CA GLU A 446 7.75 10.59 -7.39
C GLU A 446 7.23 11.67 -8.38
N HIS A 447 7.09 12.93 -7.95
CA HIS A 447 6.81 14.06 -8.85
C HIS A 447 7.89 14.21 -9.92
N ASN A 448 9.16 14.22 -9.50
CA ASN A 448 10.30 14.42 -10.39
C ASN A 448 10.39 13.29 -11.43
N ARG A 449 10.02 12.07 -11.04
CA ARG A 449 9.90 10.94 -11.96
C ARG A 449 8.78 11.13 -12.97
N ALA A 450 7.58 11.54 -12.52
CA ALA A 450 6.45 11.82 -13.40
C ALA A 450 6.78 12.90 -14.44
N TRP A 451 7.33 14.04 -14.00
CA TRP A 451 7.75 15.14 -14.87
C TRP A 451 8.81 14.68 -15.89
N SER A 452 9.74 13.82 -15.48
CA SER A 452 10.75 13.26 -16.39
C SER A 452 10.13 12.38 -17.48
N LEU A 453 9.18 11.50 -17.12
CA LEU A 453 8.48 10.63 -18.09
C LEU A 453 7.63 11.43 -19.08
N LEU A 454 6.92 12.44 -18.58
CA LEU A 454 6.14 13.36 -19.41
C LEU A 454 7.05 14.12 -20.39
N GLY A 455 8.13 14.72 -19.89
CA GLY A 455 9.11 15.42 -20.72
C GLY A 455 9.78 14.52 -21.76
N GLU A 456 10.16 13.30 -21.40
CA GLU A 456 10.71 12.32 -22.34
C GLU A 456 9.73 11.97 -23.47
N THR A 457 8.47 11.73 -23.12
CA THR A 457 7.43 11.34 -24.09
C THR A 457 7.09 12.52 -25.01
N ARG A 458 6.98 13.72 -24.44
CA ARG A 458 6.73 14.95 -25.18
C ARG A 458 7.85 15.28 -26.17
N ASP A 459 9.10 15.28 -25.72
CA ASP A 459 10.25 15.60 -26.60
C ASP A 459 10.38 14.58 -27.74
N TRP A 460 10.02 13.32 -27.47
CA TRP A 460 9.92 12.30 -28.50
C TRP A 460 8.79 12.61 -29.49
N LEU A 461 7.61 13.00 -29.02
CA LEU A 461 6.47 13.37 -29.88
C LEU A 461 6.79 14.58 -30.76
N GLU A 462 7.45 15.60 -30.20
CA GLU A 462 7.89 16.78 -30.95
C GLU A 462 8.87 16.40 -32.06
N SER A 463 9.85 15.54 -31.74
CA SER A 463 10.80 15.01 -32.73
C SER A 463 10.09 14.19 -33.81
N PHE A 464 9.14 13.33 -33.42
CA PHE A 464 8.35 12.52 -34.35
C PHE A 464 7.52 13.40 -35.29
N GLN A 465 6.87 14.45 -34.77
CA GLN A 465 6.10 15.40 -35.57
C GLN A 465 6.99 16.13 -36.58
N ALA A 466 8.19 16.56 -36.18
CA ALA A 466 9.12 17.23 -37.08
C ALA A 466 9.51 16.34 -38.27
N GLU A 467 9.63 15.03 -38.05
CA GLU A 467 9.92 14.05 -39.10
C GLU A 467 8.67 13.62 -39.89
N ASN A 468 7.49 13.66 -39.28
CA ASN A 468 6.24 13.11 -39.82
C ASN A 468 5.07 14.11 -39.66
N PRO A 469 5.15 15.32 -40.23
CA PRO A 469 4.20 16.41 -39.93
C PRO A 469 2.76 16.13 -40.36
N ASP A 470 2.56 15.23 -41.33
CA ASP A 470 1.25 14.87 -41.88
C ASP A 470 0.69 13.57 -41.29
N HIS A 471 1.28 13.03 -40.21
CA HIS A 471 0.79 11.77 -39.62
C HIS A 471 -0.63 11.96 -39.03
N PRO A 472 -1.60 11.12 -39.41
CA PRO A 472 -3.02 11.38 -39.14
C PRO A 472 -3.39 11.36 -37.65
N ALA A 473 -2.60 10.69 -36.81
CA ALA A 473 -2.85 10.57 -35.36
C ALA A 473 -2.08 11.57 -34.47
N LEU A 474 -1.46 12.61 -35.06
CA LEU A 474 -0.69 13.60 -34.30
C LEU A 474 -1.56 14.41 -33.32
N ALA A 475 -2.77 14.77 -33.74
CA ALA A 475 -3.67 15.57 -32.91
C ALA A 475 -4.11 14.80 -31.65
N GLU A 476 -4.42 13.50 -31.81
CA GLU A 476 -4.73 12.59 -30.72
C GLU A 476 -3.51 12.38 -29.82
N ALA A 477 -2.32 12.19 -30.38
CA ALA A 477 -1.09 12.04 -29.59
C ALA A 477 -0.76 13.27 -28.75
N TRP A 478 -0.94 14.49 -29.28
CA TRP A 478 -0.77 15.73 -28.50
C TRP A 478 -1.85 15.92 -27.43
N ARG A 479 -3.06 15.40 -27.68
CA ARG A 479 -4.11 15.41 -26.65
C ARG A 479 -3.70 14.59 -25.44
N GLU A 480 -3.11 13.40 -25.64
CA GLU A 480 -2.60 12.54 -24.57
C GLU A 480 -1.53 13.24 -23.71
N ILE A 481 -0.65 14.04 -24.33
CA ILE A 481 0.30 14.91 -23.61
C ILE A 481 -0.43 15.95 -22.77
N ASN A 482 -1.38 16.69 -23.37
CA ASN A 482 -2.12 17.74 -22.65
C ASN A 482 -2.91 17.16 -21.45
N ILE A 483 -3.42 15.92 -21.57
CA ILE A 483 -4.06 15.18 -20.47
C ILE A 483 -3.06 14.95 -19.34
N CYS A 484 -1.86 14.45 -19.64
CA CYS A 484 -0.82 14.14 -18.66
C CYS A 484 -0.23 15.37 -17.96
N GLU A 485 -0.37 16.55 -18.55
CA GLU A 485 0.03 17.83 -17.94
C GLU A 485 -0.91 18.29 -16.81
N GLY A 486 -2.08 17.66 -16.66
CA GLY A 486 -3.08 18.00 -15.65
C GLY A 486 -2.57 17.90 -14.21
N SER A 487 -3.07 18.77 -13.33
CA SER A 487 -2.60 18.87 -11.94
C SER A 487 -2.89 17.63 -11.10
N ASP A 488 -3.99 16.92 -11.37
CA ASP A 488 -4.47 15.82 -10.54
C ASP A 488 -3.49 14.66 -10.45
N TRP A 489 -2.79 14.34 -11.54
CA TRP A 489 -1.79 13.27 -11.53
C TRP A 489 -0.74 13.56 -10.45
N PHE A 490 -0.21 14.78 -10.48
CA PHE A 490 0.85 15.21 -9.57
C PHE A 490 0.34 15.42 -8.14
N TRP A 491 -0.93 15.77 -7.95
CA TRP A 491 -1.52 15.82 -6.60
C TRP A 491 -1.36 14.48 -5.85
N TRP A 492 -1.56 13.37 -6.56
CA TRP A 492 -1.47 12.01 -5.99
C TRP A 492 -0.05 11.43 -6.02
N PHE A 493 0.87 11.97 -6.82
CA PHE A 493 2.27 11.49 -6.91
C PHE A 493 3.16 12.03 -5.79
N SER A 494 2.67 11.98 -4.56
CA SER A 494 3.38 12.43 -3.37
C SER A 494 3.18 11.45 -2.23
N ARG A 495 4.11 11.47 -1.28
CA ARG A 495 3.98 10.77 0.01
C ARG A 495 2.99 11.43 0.97
N LYS A 496 2.56 12.66 0.65
CA LYS A 496 1.72 13.48 1.51
C LYS A 496 0.22 13.23 1.30
N HIS A 497 -0.15 12.55 0.21
CA HIS A 497 -1.55 12.34 -0.19
C HIS A 497 -1.80 10.88 -0.56
N ASP A 498 -2.96 10.34 -0.18
CA ASP A 498 -3.42 9.00 -0.54
C ASP A 498 -4.91 9.08 -0.93
N SER A 499 -5.24 8.62 -2.13
CA SER A 499 -6.62 8.60 -2.64
C SER A 499 -7.38 7.30 -2.30
N GLY A 500 -6.68 6.28 -1.79
CA GLY A 500 -7.14 4.89 -1.71
C GLY A 500 -7.15 4.16 -3.05
N MET A 501 -6.81 4.86 -4.15
CA MET A 501 -6.81 4.37 -5.53
C MET A 501 -5.55 4.73 -6.32
N ASP A 502 -4.45 5.09 -5.64
CA ASP A 502 -3.19 5.59 -6.23
C ASP A 502 -2.64 4.74 -7.37
N ALA A 503 -2.78 3.42 -7.29
CA ALA A 503 -2.36 2.50 -8.36
C ALA A 503 -3.16 2.68 -9.66
N ILE A 504 -4.44 3.05 -9.56
CA ILE A 504 -5.29 3.34 -10.72
C ILE A 504 -4.87 4.67 -11.35
N TRP A 505 -4.56 5.69 -10.54
CA TRP A 505 -4.08 6.99 -11.01
C TRP A 505 -2.72 6.88 -11.71
N ASP A 506 -1.78 6.16 -11.10
CA ASP A 506 -0.46 5.87 -11.65
C ASP A 506 -0.54 5.13 -13.00
N GLU A 507 -1.38 4.09 -13.09
CA GLU A 507 -1.57 3.34 -14.34
C GLU A 507 -2.25 4.18 -15.42
N GLN A 508 -3.22 5.04 -15.08
CA GLN A 508 -3.89 5.93 -16.04
C GLN A 508 -2.93 6.97 -16.62
N PHE A 509 -2.16 7.66 -15.77
CA PHE A 509 -1.15 8.61 -16.22
C PHE A 509 -0.16 7.96 -17.20
N ARG A 510 0.37 6.79 -16.82
CA ARG A 510 1.28 6.05 -17.69
C ARG A 510 0.58 5.54 -18.95
N LEU A 511 -0.67 5.11 -18.87
CA LEU A 511 -1.46 4.68 -20.03
C LEU A 511 -1.56 5.80 -21.07
N HIS A 512 -1.89 7.03 -20.67
CA HIS A 512 -1.93 8.19 -21.58
C HIS A 512 -0.55 8.44 -22.24
N LEU A 513 0.55 8.39 -21.49
CA LEU A 513 1.90 8.47 -22.07
C LEU A 513 2.19 7.32 -23.07
N ARG A 514 1.73 6.09 -22.79
CA ARG A 514 1.88 4.95 -23.72
C ARG A 514 1.00 5.11 -24.96
N ASN A 515 -0.19 5.70 -24.82
CA ASN A 515 -1.11 5.95 -25.92
C ASN A 515 -0.47 6.84 -26.99
N VAL A 516 0.37 7.82 -26.61
CA VAL A 516 1.17 8.63 -27.55
C VAL A 516 1.96 7.74 -28.53
N TYR A 517 2.70 6.76 -28.02
CA TYR A 517 3.48 5.85 -28.86
C TYR A 517 2.59 4.90 -29.65
N MET A 518 1.54 4.36 -29.03
CA MET A 518 0.62 3.41 -29.65
C MET A 518 -0.12 4.01 -30.84
N LEU A 519 -0.66 5.23 -30.68
CA LEU A 519 -1.38 5.97 -31.72
C LEU A 519 -0.49 6.26 -32.95
N LEU A 520 0.80 6.46 -32.70
CA LEU A 520 1.79 6.75 -33.74
C LEU A 520 2.50 5.49 -34.28
N GLY A 521 2.05 4.29 -33.87
CA GLY A 521 2.61 3.01 -34.31
C GLY A 521 4.07 2.79 -33.87
N ALA A 522 4.51 3.51 -32.84
CA ALA A 522 5.86 3.44 -32.30
C ALA A 522 5.97 2.46 -31.14
N LYS A 523 7.19 1.96 -30.90
CA LYS A 523 7.46 1.12 -29.75
C LYS A 523 7.52 1.97 -28.48
N CYS A 524 6.66 1.64 -27.51
CA CYS A 524 6.68 2.28 -26.20
C CYS A 524 8.00 2.03 -25.44
N PRO A 525 8.60 3.07 -24.82
CA PRO A 525 9.70 2.93 -23.88
C PRO A 525 9.34 2.01 -22.70
N SER A 526 10.30 1.22 -22.21
CA SER A 526 10.09 0.36 -21.04
C SER A 526 9.84 1.14 -19.76
N SER A 527 10.37 2.37 -19.66
CA SER A 527 10.19 3.28 -18.52
C SER A 527 8.73 3.53 -18.17
N LEU A 528 7.81 3.54 -19.15
CA LEU A 528 6.38 3.76 -18.96
C LEU A 528 5.61 2.53 -18.44
N PHE A 529 6.27 1.37 -18.32
CA PHE A 529 5.70 0.17 -17.70
C PHE A 529 6.13 0.02 -16.23
N HIS A 530 6.94 0.94 -15.72
CA HIS A 530 7.31 1.01 -14.31
C HIS A 530 6.42 2.06 -13.62
N PRO A 531 5.80 1.75 -12.47
CA PRO A 531 5.06 2.73 -11.68
C PRO A 531 5.90 3.97 -11.38
N VAL A 532 5.28 5.14 -11.45
CA VAL A 532 5.83 6.40 -10.93
C VAL A 532 5.88 6.33 -9.41
N MET A 533 4.78 5.87 -8.81
CA MET A 533 4.70 5.63 -7.38
C MET A 533 5.34 4.30 -7.05
N GLU A 534 6.60 4.33 -6.61
CA GLU A 534 7.16 3.21 -5.88
C GLU A 534 6.43 3.11 -4.55
N ARG A 535 5.57 2.09 -4.39
CA ARG A 535 5.04 1.74 -3.07
C ARG A 535 6.21 1.34 -2.16
N ARG A 536 6.81 2.33 -1.51
CA ARG A 536 7.21 2.15 -0.12
C ARG A 536 5.93 2.30 0.67
N ALA A 537 5.61 1.30 1.49
CA ALA A 537 4.64 1.51 2.54
C ALA A 537 5.06 2.80 3.26
N LEU A 538 4.22 3.83 3.21
CA LEU A 538 4.38 4.97 4.09
C LEU A 538 4.09 4.43 5.48
N GLU A 539 5.14 3.96 6.14
CA GLU A 539 5.08 3.52 7.52
C GLU A 539 4.91 4.79 8.37
N GLU A 540 3.70 5.36 8.41
CA GLU A 540 3.30 6.39 9.40
C GLU A 540 3.67 5.96 10.83
N ARG A 541 3.85 4.64 11.00
CA ARG A 541 4.15 3.95 12.22
C ARG A 541 5.19 2.85 11.96
N HIS A 542 6.40 3.06 12.45
CA HIS A 542 7.38 2.00 12.64
C HIS A 542 7.16 1.35 14.01
N LEU A 543 7.16 0.01 14.06
CA LEU A 543 7.22 -0.73 15.32
C LEU A 543 8.69 -0.87 15.77
N PRO A 544 8.96 -0.96 17.08
CA PRO A 544 10.32 -1.18 17.57
C PRO A 544 10.93 -2.45 16.97
N GLN A 545 12.08 -2.31 16.32
CA GLN A 545 12.76 -3.39 15.57
C GLN A 545 13.61 -4.29 16.48
N ALA A 546 14.05 -3.77 17.62
CA ALA A 546 14.83 -4.50 18.61
C ALA A 546 14.61 -3.90 20.01
N ALA A 547 15.09 -4.60 21.03
CA ALA A 547 15.23 -4.00 22.35
C ALA A 547 16.25 -2.85 22.30
N ILE A 548 15.93 -1.72 22.93
CA ILE A 548 16.77 -0.52 22.98
C ILE A 548 17.05 -0.12 24.44
N THR A 549 18.29 0.28 24.72
CA THR A 549 18.69 0.89 26.00
C THR A 549 19.45 2.19 25.70
N PRO A 550 18.73 3.29 25.40
CA PRO A 550 19.34 4.56 25.01
C PRO A 550 20.08 5.23 26.16
N THR A 551 21.27 5.76 25.86
CA THR A 551 22.09 6.54 26.79
C THR A 551 21.75 8.05 26.79
N GLY A 552 21.02 8.51 25.76
CA GLY A 552 20.58 9.90 25.59
C GLY A 552 19.63 10.08 24.40
N PRO A 553 19.13 11.30 24.13
CA PRO A 553 18.23 11.60 22.99
C PRO A 553 18.91 11.43 21.63
N ASP A 554 20.21 11.72 21.54
CA ASP A 554 21.02 11.64 20.30
C ASP A 554 21.63 10.25 20.07
N ASP A 555 21.24 9.25 20.86
CA ASP A 555 21.79 7.89 20.76
C ASP A 555 21.32 7.21 19.46
N PRO A 556 22.24 6.69 18.61
CA PRO A 556 21.87 5.99 17.38
C PRO A 556 20.97 4.78 17.60
N VAL A 557 20.89 4.23 18.82
CA VAL A 557 19.97 3.13 19.14
C VAL A 557 18.50 3.50 18.90
N TRP A 558 18.15 4.79 18.90
CA TRP A 558 16.80 5.27 18.56
C TRP A 558 16.39 4.94 17.12
N GLU A 559 17.33 4.66 16.21
CA GLU A 559 17.04 4.15 14.86
C GLU A 559 16.30 2.80 14.89
N LYS A 560 16.42 2.05 16.00
CA LYS A 560 15.75 0.75 16.20
C LYS A 560 14.44 0.88 16.97
N ALA A 561 14.06 2.09 17.40
CA ALA A 561 12.83 2.35 18.12
C ALA A 561 11.61 2.29 17.17
N GLY A 562 10.44 2.08 17.75
CA GLY A 562 9.19 2.39 17.07
C GLY A 562 9.09 3.90 16.90
N ARG A 563 8.47 4.36 15.82
CA ARG A 563 8.34 5.76 15.44
C ARG A 563 6.93 6.02 14.93
N TYR A 564 6.37 7.18 15.23
CA TYR A 564 5.15 7.69 14.60
C TYR A 564 5.40 9.12 14.13
N GLU A 565 5.15 9.39 12.85
CA GLU A 565 5.31 10.72 12.22
C GLU A 565 3.94 11.41 12.08
N VAL A 566 3.83 12.68 12.51
CA VAL A 566 2.56 13.42 12.53
C VAL A 566 2.32 14.09 11.17
N GLY A 567 1.22 13.76 10.47
CA GLY A 567 0.74 14.49 9.29
C GLY A 567 0.50 13.70 7.99
N THR A 568 0.42 12.36 8.03
CA THR A 568 0.47 11.51 6.82
C THR A 568 -0.85 10.80 6.41
N GLY A 569 -1.97 11.00 7.09
CA GLY A 569 -3.20 10.21 6.85
C GLY A 569 -4.44 10.99 6.35
N PHE A 570 -5.07 10.52 5.26
CA PHE A 570 -6.43 10.79 4.73
C PHE A 570 -6.77 12.05 3.89
N GLY A 571 -6.10 12.27 2.75
CA GLY A 571 -6.65 13.09 1.65
C GLY A 571 -6.56 14.62 1.82
N ALA A 572 -7.10 15.37 0.84
CA ALA A 572 -6.89 16.82 0.61
C ALA A 572 -7.31 17.79 1.74
N LEU A 573 -7.83 17.29 2.87
CA LEU A 573 -8.43 18.10 3.94
C LEU A 573 -7.73 17.95 5.32
N HIS A 574 -6.52 17.39 5.41
CA HIS A 574 -5.82 17.21 6.70
C HIS A 574 -5.01 18.43 7.15
N LYS A 575 -4.94 18.63 8.48
CA LYS A 575 -4.28 19.76 9.14
C LYS A 575 -2.78 19.46 9.33
N PRO A 576 -1.85 20.38 9.01
CA PRO A 576 -0.42 20.20 9.26
C PRO A 576 -0.10 20.06 10.77
N ALA A 577 1.03 19.40 11.09
CA ALA A 577 1.53 19.22 12.46
C ALA A 577 1.69 20.57 13.19
N GLU A 578 1.24 20.67 14.44
CA GLU A 578 1.22 21.94 15.21
C GLU A 578 2.31 22.00 16.30
N LEU A 579 2.56 20.91 17.06
CA LEU A 579 3.53 20.90 18.16
C LEU A 579 4.51 19.72 18.12
N VAL A 580 4.06 18.54 17.71
CA VAL A 580 4.80 17.28 17.71
C VAL A 580 5.10 16.89 16.27
N GLU A 581 6.37 16.66 15.95
CA GLU A 581 6.79 16.19 14.63
C GLU A 581 6.74 14.66 14.58
N GLN A 582 7.30 14.01 15.60
CA GLN A 582 7.29 12.55 15.72
C GLN A 582 7.41 12.08 17.18
N VAL A 583 6.98 10.85 17.42
CA VAL A 583 7.11 10.15 18.70
C VAL A 583 7.89 8.86 18.49
N LEU A 584 9.01 8.68 19.18
CA LEU A 584 9.77 7.43 19.21
C LEU A 584 9.59 6.69 20.54
N TYR A 585 9.50 5.37 20.48
CA TYR A 585 9.27 4.52 21.64
C TYR A 585 9.95 3.15 21.49
N GLY A 586 10.47 2.60 22.57
CA GLY A 586 11.07 1.26 22.57
C GLY A 586 11.27 0.74 23.99
N ALA A 587 11.89 -0.41 24.14
CA ALA A 587 12.05 -1.04 25.44
C ALA A 587 13.29 -1.92 25.54
N ASP A 588 13.82 -2.06 26.74
CA ASP A 588 14.69 -3.18 27.09
C ASP A 588 13.95 -4.21 27.95
N ALA A 589 14.66 -5.11 28.60
CA ALA A 589 14.05 -6.15 29.43
C ALA A 589 13.30 -5.58 30.66
N GLU A 590 13.58 -4.35 31.07
CA GLU A 590 13.11 -3.79 32.35
C GLU A 590 12.36 -2.46 32.19
N ARG A 591 12.63 -1.66 31.15
CA ARG A 591 12.14 -0.28 31.02
C ARG A 591 11.54 0.02 29.65
N LEU A 592 10.51 0.88 29.67
CA LEU A 592 9.99 1.62 28.52
C LEU A 592 10.84 2.88 28.31
N HIS A 593 11.23 3.17 27.07
CA HIS A 593 11.92 4.40 26.66
C HIS A 593 11.07 5.16 25.65
N VAL A 594 10.91 6.47 25.83
CA VAL A 594 10.14 7.34 24.91
C VAL A 594 10.91 8.64 24.63
N ARG A 595 10.85 9.12 23.38
CA ARG A 595 11.37 10.40 22.91
C ARG A 595 10.30 11.10 22.06
N VAL A 596 10.12 12.40 22.23
CA VAL A 596 9.22 13.23 21.43
C VAL A 596 10.04 14.31 20.74
N ASP A 597 9.93 14.41 19.43
CA ASP A 597 10.61 15.43 18.64
C ASP A 597 9.61 16.53 18.24
N SER A 598 10.05 17.79 18.24
CA SER A 598 9.22 18.98 18.03
C SER A 598 9.99 20.03 17.24
N GLN A 599 9.29 20.80 16.40
CA GLN A 599 9.84 21.96 15.71
C GLN A 599 10.17 23.14 16.66
N GLN A 600 9.62 23.13 17.88
CA GLN A 600 9.86 24.14 18.91
C GLN A 600 10.84 23.61 19.95
N SER A 601 11.75 24.48 20.42
CA SER A 601 12.67 24.12 21.50
C SER A 601 11.89 23.86 22.81
N PRO A 602 12.43 23.05 23.74
CA PRO A 602 11.79 22.82 25.04
C PRO A 602 11.49 24.11 25.82
N GLU A 603 12.34 25.13 25.70
CA GLU A 603 12.13 26.45 26.31
C GLU A 603 10.97 27.20 25.66
N GLN A 604 10.79 27.07 24.34
CA GLN A 604 9.68 27.67 23.60
C GLN A 604 8.35 26.99 23.93
N LEU A 605 8.34 25.64 24.02
CA LEU A 605 7.17 24.88 24.45
C LEU A 605 6.76 25.29 25.88
N ALA A 606 7.72 25.41 26.80
CA ALA A 606 7.47 25.86 28.16
C ALA A 606 6.95 27.31 28.20
N ALA A 607 7.52 28.23 27.42
CA ALA A 607 7.07 29.62 27.33
C ALA A 607 5.66 29.76 26.73
N ALA A 608 5.27 28.83 25.84
CA ALA A 608 3.94 28.77 25.25
C ALA A 608 2.89 28.12 26.17
N GLY A 609 3.28 27.63 27.35
CA GLY A 609 2.41 26.90 28.28
C GLY A 609 1.98 25.54 27.72
N ALA A 610 2.85 24.89 26.93
CA ALA A 610 2.58 23.57 26.37
C ALA A 610 2.95 22.44 27.35
N GLU A 611 2.09 21.42 27.45
CA GLU A 611 2.35 20.22 28.25
C GLU A 611 2.06 18.95 27.45
N LEU A 612 2.87 17.91 27.66
CA LEU A 612 2.76 16.61 26.99
C LEU A 612 2.30 15.52 27.96
N TRP A 613 1.28 14.75 27.55
CA TRP A 613 0.63 13.73 28.37
C TRP A 613 0.62 12.40 27.62
N LEU A 614 1.41 11.41 28.06
CA LEU A 614 1.42 10.06 27.49
C LEU A 614 0.51 9.13 28.30
N TYR A 615 -0.62 8.75 27.71
CA TYR A 615 -1.58 7.81 28.26
C TYR A 615 -1.16 6.38 27.95
N VAL A 616 -1.30 5.47 28.92
CA VAL A 616 -0.88 4.08 28.78
C VAL A 616 -1.94 3.09 29.28
N SER A 617 -2.04 1.92 28.64
CA SER A 617 -2.97 0.85 29.06
C SER A 617 -2.48 0.05 30.28
N GLY A 618 -1.27 0.36 30.79
CA GLY A 618 -0.75 -0.14 32.06
C GLY A 618 -1.26 0.62 33.28
N GLY A 619 -1.21 -0.02 34.45
CA GLY A 619 -1.51 0.63 35.72
C GLY A 619 -0.39 1.55 36.17
N ALA A 620 -0.56 2.17 37.33
CA ALA A 620 0.52 2.88 38.02
C ALA A 620 0.66 2.28 39.43
N ALA A 621 1.70 1.48 39.62
CA ALA A 621 2.00 0.81 40.89
C ALA A 621 2.69 1.77 41.87
N GLY A 622 2.41 1.63 43.17
CA GLY A 622 3.02 2.43 44.23
C GLY A 622 2.05 3.32 45.04
N PRO A 623 2.53 3.90 46.16
CA PRO A 623 1.76 4.85 46.97
C PRO A 623 1.61 6.21 46.27
N ALA A 624 0.63 7.02 46.69
CA ALA A 624 0.44 8.37 46.18
C ALA A 624 1.61 9.30 46.60
N VAL A 625 2.09 10.13 45.68
CA VAL A 625 3.24 11.04 45.87
C VAL A 625 2.88 12.46 45.42
N GLY A 626 2.41 13.29 46.35
CA GLY A 626 2.06 14.68 46.09
C GLY A 626 0.58 14.92 45.80
N GLU A 627 0.27 16.14 45.35
CA GLU A 627 -1.10 16.58 45.03
C GLU A 627 -1.62 15.92 43.74
N PRO A 628 -2.93 15.61 43.66
CA PRO A 628 -3.56 15.16 42.42
C PRO A 628 -3.41 16.16 41.27
N LEU A 629 -3.30 15.64 40.05
CA LEU A 629 -3.24 16.41 38.81
C LEU A 629 -4.62 16.39 38.12
N GLU A 630 -4.99 17.49 37.47
CA GLU A 630 -6.10 17.49 36.53
C GLU A 630 -5.59 17.00 35.17
N SER A 631 -6.17 15.91 34.67
CA SER A 631 -5.85 15.36 33.36
C SER A 631 -6.71 16.05 32.30
N PRO A 632 -6.14 16.39 31.12
CA PRO A 632 -6.89 17.10 30.09
C PRO A 632 -8.01 16.28 29.44
N LEU A 633 -7.94 14.95 29.51
CA LEU A 633 -8.95 14.09 28.92
C LEU A 633 -10.19 13.93 29.81
N GLY A 634 -11.36 14.14 29.21
CA GLY A 634 -12.66 13.99 29.88
C GLY A 634 -13.12 12.52 30.02
N PRO A 635 -14.36 12.30 30.49
CA PRO A 635 -14.93 10.96 30.72
C PRO A 635 -14.99 10.06 29.47
N ALA A 636 -14.92 10.64 28.26
CA ALA A 636 -14.99 9.96 26.97
C ALA A 636 -13.62 9.49 26.41
N ALA A 637 -12.53 9.70 27.17
CA ALA A 637 -11.15 9.44 26.75
C ALA A 637 -10.89 8.07 26.09
N GLY A 638 -11.59 7.02 26.54
CA GLY A 638 -11.41 5.67 26.00
C GLY A 638 -11.83 5.52 24.54
N ALA A 639 -12.86 6.27 24.14
CA ALA A 639 -13.32 6.31 22.75
C ALA A 639 -12.39 7.17 21.87
N GLU A 640 -11.80 8.22 22.43
CA GLU A 640 -10.89 9.14 21.71
C GLU A 640 -9.50 8.51 21.49
N LEU A 641 -8.95 7.80 22.47
CA LEU A 641 -7.62 7.17 22.38
C LEU A 641 -7.65 5.78 21.75
N GLY A 642 -8.82 5.17 21.56
CA GLY A 642 -8.96 3.80 21.06
C GLY A 642 -8.45 2.70 22.01
N PHE A 643 -8.18 3.05 23.27
CA PHE A 643 -7.95 2.10 24.37
C PHE A 643 -8.34 2.71 25.70
N GLU A 644 -8.44 1.86 26.73
CA GLU A 644 -8.76 2.28 28.09
C GLU A 644 -7.48 2.62 28.90
N PRO A 645 -7.12 3.91 29.09
CA PRO A 645 -5.93 4.26 29.85
C PRO A 645 -6.14 4.04 31.35
N ARG A 646 -5.12 3.51 32.01
CA ARG A 646 -5.11 3.29 33.48
C ARG A 646 -4.06 4.12 34.20
N ALA A 647 -3.06 4.60 33.47
CA ALA A 647 -2.06 5.54 33.94
C ALA A 647 -1.76 6.58 32.87
N VAL A 648 -1.21 7.70 33.32
CA VAL A 648 -0.73 8.79 32.46
C VAL A 648 0.65 9.25 32.94
N ILE A 649 1.50 9.62 32.00
CA ILE A 649 2.83 10.16 32.24
C ILE A 649 2.83 11.61 31.75
N ARG A 650 2.97 12.56 32.66
CA ARG A 650 3.06 14.00 32.36
C ARG A 650 4.52 14.42 32.25
N LEU A 651 4.84 15.16 31.19
CA LEU A 651 6.14 15.78 30.95
C LEU A 651 6.00 17.30 31.02
N ALA A 652 6.61 17.92 32.03
CA ALA A 652 6.58 19.37 32.21
C ALA A 652 7.90 19.88 32.84
N GLY A 653 8.58 20.81 32.17
CA GLY A 653 9.78 21.48 32.71
C GLY A 653 10.94 20.53 33.08
N GLY A 654 11.06 19.38 32.42
CA GLY A 654 12.05 18.34 32.72
C GLY A 654 11.70 17.43 33.91
N GLU A 655 10.50 17.55 34.48
CA GLU A 655 9.93 16.61 35.44
C GLU A 655 9.03 15.60 34.71
N VAL A 656 9.18 14.32 35.05
CA VAL A 656 8.36 13.19 34.57
C VAL A 656 7.52 12.71 35.74
N THR A 657 6.19 12.82 35.63
CA THR A 657 5.26 12.37 36.65
C THR A 657 4.39 11.24 36.12
N LEU A 658 4.55 10.02 36.65
CA LEU A 658 3.62 8.92 36.40
C LEU A 658 2.49 9.00 37.43
N ALA A 659 1.25 8.98 36.95
CA ALA A 659 0.05 9.10 37.76
C ALA A 659 -0.98 8.03 37.40
N ARG A 660 -1.69 7.55 38.42
CA ARG A 660 -2.84 6.65 38.29
C ARG A 660 -4.09 7.46 37.97
N LEU A 661 -4.84 7.08 36.94
CA LEU A 661 -6.11 7.74 36.61
C LEU A 661 -7.24 7.25 37.53
N GLU A 662 -8.06 8.16 38.07
CA GLU A 662 -9.19 7.85 38.95
C GLU A 662 -10.54 8.29 38.37
N GLY A 663 -11.61 7.56 38.71
CA GLY A 663 -13.00 7.95 38.45
C GLY A 663 -13.30 8.30 36.98
N SER A 664 -13.73 9.53 36.74
CA SER A 664 -14.06 10.08 35.41
C SER A 664 -12.84 10.42 34.54
N ARG A 665 -11.63 10.04 34.96
CA ARG A 665 -10.33 10.28 34.28
C ARG A 665 -9.87 11.72 34.21
N ALA A 666 -10.66 12.66 34.74
CA ALA A 666 -10.28 14.05 34.91
C ALA A 666 -9.28 14.27 36.07
N SER A 667 -9.09 13.28 36.95
CA SER A 667 -8.15 13.35 38.07
C SER A 667 -7.13 12.21 38.01
N ALA A 668 -5.85 12.56 38.21
CA ALA A 668 -4.74 11.62 38.22
C ALA A 668 -3.93 11.75 39.52
N VAL A 669 -3.73 10.65 40.23
CA VAL A 669 -2.95 10.60 41.49
C VAL A 669 -1.51 10.19 41.18
N PRO A 670 -0.51 11.08 41.37
CA PRO A 670 0.88 10.73 41.09
C PRO A 670 1.37 9.56 41.95
N THR A 671 2.11 8.62 41.37
CA THR A 671 2.71 7.48 42.09
C THR A 671 4.24 7.46 41.99
N LEU A 672 4.80 8.17 41.01
CA LEU A 672 6.24 8.31 40.80
C LEU A 672 6.53 9.69 40.21
N LYS A 673 7.54 10.38 40.77
CA LYS A 673 8.09 11.62 40.23
C LYS A 673 9.60 11.46 40.06
N GLU A 674 10.08 11.67 38.84
CA GLU A 674 11.51 11.61 38.51
C GLU A 674 11.91 12.81 37.66
N ARG A 675 13.15 13.26 37.80
CA ARG A 675 13.70 14.30 36.94
C ARG A 675 14.32 13.63 35.73
N SER A 676 13.88 14.01 34.53
CA SER A 676 14.49 13.47 33.32
C SER A 676 15.82 14.17 33.02
N PRO A 677 16.84 13.43 32.53
CA PRO A 677 18.06 14.04 31.99
C PRO A 677 17.80 14.89 30.73
N HIS A 678 16.66 14.74 30.05
CA HIS A 678 16.29 15.51 28.86
C HIS A 678 14.79 15.89 28.87
N PRO A 679 14.40 17.12 28.48
CA PRO A 679 13.03 17.60 28.64
C PRO A 679 11.97 16.87 27.78
N LEU A 680 12.38 16.23 26.67
CA LEU A 680 11.47 15.54 25.74
C LEU A 680 11.76 14.03 25.58
N SER A 681 12.58 13.45 26.46
CA SER A 681 12.75 11.99 26.50
C SER A 681 12.76 11.47 27.93
N PHE A 682 12.35 10.23 28.15
CA PHE A 682 12.30 9.65 29.49
C PHE A 682 12.32 8.12 29.45
N SER A 683 12.47 7.49 30.62
CA SER A 683 12.45 6.03 30.76
C SER A 683 11.74 5.60 32.04
N ILE A 684 10.80 4.66 31.95
CA ILE A 684 10.00 4.20 33.09
C ILE A 684 10.07 2.67 33.22
N PRO A 685 10.31 2.10 34.41
CA PRO A 685 10.30 0.65 34.62
C PRO A 685 8.93 0.02 34.35
N PHE A 686 8.88 -1.14 33.70
CA PHE A 686 7.62 -1.87 33.48
C PHE A 686 6.93 -2.27 34.79
N ALA A 687 7.70 -2.51 35.85
CA ALA A 687 7.16 -2.76 37.18
C ALA A 687 6.34 -1.57 37.73
N ALA A 688 6.70 -0.33 37.38
CA ALA A 688 5.93 0.86 37.78
C ALA A 688 4.63 0.99 36.95
N LEU A 689 4.61 0.44 35.74
CA LEU A 689 3.48 0.45 34.81
C LEU A 689 2.55 -0.77 34.98
N ASP A 690 2.79 -1.62 35.97
CA ASP A 690 2.02 -2.86 36.23
C ASP A 690 1.94 -3.74 34.96
N LYS A 691 3.09 -3.97 34.30
CA LYS A 691 3.22 -4.79 33.08
C LYS A 691 4.24 -5.92 33.23
N ALA A 692 3.87 -7.12 32.79
CA ALA A 692 4.73 -8.32 32.83
C ALA A 692 5.40 -8.63 31.47
N ALA A 693 6.46 -9.45 31.49
CA ALA A 693 7.20 -9.85 30.29
C ALA A 693 6.30 -10.55 29.26
N GLY A 694 6.33 -10.06 28.02
CA GLY A 694 5.48 -10.53 26.92
C GLY A 694 4.08 -9.91 26.86
N GLU A 695 3.66 -9.10 27.84
CA GLU A 695 2.38 -8.37 27.76
C GLU A 695 2.43 -7.26 26.71
N GLN A 696 1.27 -6.96 26.12
CA GLN A 696 1.10 -5.78 25.27
C GLN A 696 0.70 -4.55 26.08
N MET A 697 1.19 -3.41 25.63
CA MET A 697 0.90 -2.08 26.15
C MET A 697 0.56 -1.15 24.98
N GLN A 698 -0.46 -0.32 25.19
CA GLN A 698 -0.88 0.72 24.26
C GLN A 698 -0.49 2.09 24.83
N LEU A 699 -0.11 3.02 23.95
CA LEU A 699 0.38 4.35 24.28
C LEU A 699 -0.29 5.38 23.36
N ALA A 700 -0.66 6.54 23.88
CA ALA A 700 -1.08 7.70 23.07
C ALA A 700 -0.63 9.00 23.74
N LEU A 701 -0.15 9.95 22.94
CA LEU A 701 0.32 11.25 23.41
C LEU A 701 -0.75 12.32 23.13
N VAL A 702 -1.04 13.14 24.13
CA VAL A 702 -1.88 14.34 24.00
C VAL A 702 -1.03 15.54 24.35
N ALA A 703 -0.92 16.49 23.42
CA ALA A 703 -0.28 17.78 23.64
C ALA A 703 -1.35 18.84 23.94
N THR A 704 -1.11 19.62 24.99
CA THR A 704 -2.00 20.69 25.43
C THR A 704 -1.28 22.02 25.44
N ARG A 705 -2.01 23.12 25.23
CA ARG A 705 -1.50 24.50 25.37
C ARG A 705 -2.44 25.29 26.28
N ASN A 706 -1.94 25.80 27.40
CA ASN A 706 -2.73 26.50 28.42
C ASN A 706 -3.97 25.69 28.88
N GLY A 707 -3.81 24.37 29.03
CA GLY A 707 -4.88 23.46 29.49
C GLY A 707 -5.93 23.10 28.44
N ARG A 708 -5.70 23.39 27.14
CA ARG A 708 -6.56 22.94 26.04
C ARG A 708 -5.81 21.97 25.13
N ASP A 709 -6.49 20.92 24.70
CA ASP A 709 -5.96 19.95 23.74
C ASP A 709 -5.72 20.64 22.39
N VAL A 710 -4.53 20.45 21.84
CA VAL A 710 -4.13 21.02 20.55
C VAL A 710 -3.71 19.95 19.55
N GLU A 711 -3.20 18.80 20.01
CA GLU A 711 -2.71 17.74 19.13
C GLU A 711 -2.73 16.35 19.81
N HIS A 712 -3.11 15.31 19.07
CA HIS A 712 -3.19 13.91 19.52
C HIS A 712 -2.31 13.03 18.64
N VAL A 713 -1.51 12.15 19.24
CA VAL A 713 -0.56 11.29 18.53
C VAL A 713 -0.65 9.83 19.00
N PRO A 714 -1.14 8.91 18.16
CA PRO A 714 -1.74 9.15 16.83
C PRO A 714 -3.11 9.88 16.97
N PRO A 715 -3.62 10.53 15.91
CA PRO A 715 -4.91 11.22 15.92
C PRO A 715 -6.10 10.27 16.06
N VAL A 716 -5.91 8.98 15.70
CA VAL A 716 -6.87 7.89 15.95
C VAL A 716 -6.11 6.64 16.38
N GLY A 717 -6.56 6.01 17.48
CA GLY A 717 -5.98 4.77 18.01
C GLY A 717 -4.76 4.98 18.89
N ALA A 718 -3.88 3.97 18.94
CA ALA A 718 -2.75 3.95 19.87
C ALA A 718 -1.49 3.32 19.27
N LEU A 719 -0.33 3.79 19.73
CA LEU A 719 0.95 3.12 19.55
C LEU A 719 0.97 1.84 20.42
N SER A 720 1.68 0.80 20.00
CA SER A 720 1.64 -0.52 20.63
C SER A 720 3.04 -1.05 20.82
N LEU A 721 3.33 -1.55 22.02
CA LEU A 721 4.62 -2.09 22.42
C LEU A 721 4.41 -3.40 23.17
N ARG A 722 5.24 -4.41 22.90
CA ARG A 722 5.29 -5.66 23.68
C ARG A 722 6.50 -5.66 24.61
N VAL A 723 6.32 -6.01 25.88
CA VAL A 723 7.42 -6.14 26.84
C VAL A 723 8.34 -7.32 26.44
N PRO A 724 9.66 -7.15 26.26
CA PRO A 724 10.57 -8.22 25.85
C PRO A 724 10.61 -9.45 26.80
N ARG A 725 10.83 -10.66 26.25
CA ARG A 725 11.04 -11.92 27.01
C ARG A 725 12.54 -12.25 27.06
N GLY A 726 13.11 -12.51 28.24
CA GLY A 726 14.53 -12.84 28.39
C GLY A 726 14.90 -14.17 27.70
N VAL A 727 16.04 -14.20 26.98
CA VAL A 727 16.54 -15.40 26.28
C VAL A 727 17.38 -16.24 27.25
N GLY A 728 16.86 -17.41 27.66
CA GLY A 728 17.60 -18.40 28.45
C GLY A 728 18.47 -19.32 27.58
N SER A 729 19.66 -19.67 28.09
CA SER A 729 20.70 -20.51 27.47
C SER A 729 20.29 -21.98 27.22
N VAL A 730 20.75 -22.55 26.10
CA VAL A 730 20.47 -23.92 25.62
C VAL A 730 21.37 -24.97 26.30
N GLU A 731 20.79 -25.94 27.00
CA GLU A 731 21.47 -27.19 27.38
C GLU A 731 21.26 -28.28 26.33
N ARG A 732 22.34 -29.00 25.97
CA ARG A 732 22.29 -30.26 25.20
C ARG A 732 22.45 -31.43 26.17
N GLY A 733 21.43 -32.28 26.31
CA GLY A 733 21.60 -33.58 26.97
C GLY A 733 20.34 -34.45 27.05
N GLY A 734 20.41 -35.69 26.56
CA GLY A 734 19.79 -36.86 27.19
C GLY A 734 18.31 -37.23 26.95
N ALA A 735 17.56 -36.58 26.07
CA ALA A 735 16.14 -36.95 25.86
C ALA A 735 15.95 -38.12 24.87
N GLU A 736 14.93 -38.96 25.11
CA GLU A 736 14.56 -40.08 24.24
C GLU A 736 14.30 -39.65 22.78
N PRO A 737 14.52 -40.55 21.80
CA PRO A 737 14.23 -40.26 20.39
C PRO A 737 12.74 -40.03 20.15
N LEU A 738 12.40 -38.95 19.45
CA LEU A 738 11.02 -38.66 19.06
C LEU A 738 10.63 -39.47 17.82
N ARG A 739 9.39 -39.94 17.79
CA ARG A 739 8.72 -40.47 16.60
C ARG A 739 8.11 -39.31 15.82
N VAL A 740 8.59 -39.09 14.61
CA VAL A 740 8.16 -37.97 13.76
C VAL A 740 7.58 -38.49 12.46
N LEU A 741 6.35 -38.08 12.15
CA LEU A 741 5.76 -38.29 10.84
C LEU A 741 5.81 -36.97 10.06
N ILE A 742 6.57 -36.94 8.97
CA ILE A 742 6.61 -35.80 8.06
C ILE A 742 5.57 -36.02 6.96
N ALA A 743 4.58 -35.14 6.86
CA ALA A 743 3.55 -35.16 5.85
C ALA A 743 3.79 -34.04 4.83
N ALA A 744 3.90 -34.40 3.55
CA ALA A 744 4.17 -33.46 2.48
C ALA A 744 3.49 -33.88 1.17
N ALA A 745 3.21 -32.91 0.30
CA ALA A 745 2.75 -33.20 -1.06
C ALA A 745 3.92 -33.60 -1.99
N GLU A 746 5.17 -33.23 -1.66
CA GLU A 746 6.35 -33.50 -2.49
C GLU A 746 7.49 -34.09 -1.67
N VAL A 747 8.14 -35.13 -2.21
CA VAL A 747 9.35 -35.75 -1.64
C VAL A 747 10.21 -36.30 -2.79
N ALA A 748 11.45 -35.83 -2.91
CA ALA A 748 12.39 -36.35 -3.89
C ALA A 748 12.91 -37.76 -3.46
N PRO A 749 13.10 -38.71 -4.40
CA PRO A 749 12.93 -38.60 -5.85
C PRO A 749 11.52 -39.01 -6.35
N PHE A 750 10.55 -39.26 -5.46
CA PHE A 750 9.26 -39.86 -5.81
C PHE A 750 8.33 -38.89 -6.54
N ALA A 751 8.14 -37.69 -5.99
CA ALA A 751 7.26 -36.66 -6.54
C ALA A 751 7.87 -35.29 -6.27
N LYS A 752 8.17 -34.55 -7.34
CA LYS A 752 8.89 -33.27 -7.29
C LYS A 752 8.32 -32.28 -8.30
N ALA A 753 7.84 -31.14 -7.81
CA ALA A 753 7.47 -29.97 -8.60
C ALA A 753 8.32 -28.74 -8.25
N GLY A 754 8.83 -28.65 -7.01
CA GLY A 754 9.68 -27.56 -6.55
C GLY A 754 10.80 -27.99 -5.59
N GLY A 755 11.39 -27.00 -4.91
CA GLY A 755 12.47 -27.23 -3.93
C GLY A 755 12.01 -27.86 -2.61
N VAL A 756 10.70 -27.84 -2.33
CA VAL A 756 10.10 -28.47 -1.14
C VAL A 756 10.41 -29.97 -1.11
N ALA A 757 10.37 -30.64 -2.27
CA ALA A 757 10.67 -32.07 -2.39
C ALA A 757 12.09 -32.43 -1.93
N ASP A 758 13.07 -31.56 -2.19
CA ASP A 758 14.46 -31.76 -1.78
C ASP A 758 14.61 -31.47 -0.28
N VAL A 759 13.93 -30.44 0.23
CA VAL A 759 13.94 -30.08 1.65
C VAL A 759 13.37 -31.20 2.51
N THR A 760 12.19 -31.72 2.19
CA THR A 760 11.52 -32.76 3.00
C THR A 760 12.33 -34.06 3.01
N ALA A 761 12.89 -34.46 1.86
CA ALA A 761 13.75 -35.63 1.71
C ALA A 761 15.02 -35.51 2.55
N ALA A 762 15.75 -34.40 2.41
CA ALA A 762 17.03 -34.20 3.07
C ALA A 762 16.90 -33.99 4.59
N LEU A 763 15.89 -33.23 5.03
CA LEU A 763 15.57 -33.07 6.45
C LEU A 763 15.22 -34.43 7.10
N ALA A 764 14.43 -35.26 6.42
CA ALA A 764 14.04 -36.57 6.96
C ALA A 764 15.24 -37.51 7.13
N LYS A 765 16.13 -37.59 6.12
CA LYS A 765 17.37 -38.36 6.20
C LYS A 765 18.26 -37.88 7.36
N GLU A 766 18.43 -36.58 7.49
CA GLU A 766 19.30 -36.02 8.53
C GLU A 766 18.74 -36.22 9.94
N LEU A 767 17.43 -36.02 10.15
CA LEU A 767 16.78 -36.29 11.43
C LEU A 767 16.90 -37.78 11.82
N ARG A 768 16.76 -38.70 10.86
CA ARG A 768 17.00 -40.14 11.06
C ARG A 768 18.46 -40.40 11.45
N ARG A 769 19.42 -39.77 10.77
CA ARG A 769 20.85 -39.87 11.09
C ARG A 769 21.18 -39.33 12.49
N GLN A 770 20.43 -38.33 12.96
CA GLN A 770 20.49 -37.81 14.33
C GLN A 770 19.73 -38.67 15.36
N GLY A 771 19.27 -39.85 14.97
CA GLY A 771 18.71 -40.86 15.85
C GLY A 771 17.20 -40.76 16.10
N GLN A 772 16.47 -39.85 15.44
CA GLN A 772 15.00 -39.76 15.55
C GLN A 772 14.31 -40.88 14.75
N ASP A 773 13.14 -41.37 15.19
CA ASP A 773 12.34 -42.31 14.40
C ASP A 773 11.46 -41.54 13.41
N VAL A 774 12.03 -41.24 12.25
CA VAL A 774 11.36 -40.44 11.20
C VAL A 774 10.73 -41.35 10.17
N ARG A 775 9.49 -41.02 9.78
CA ARG A 775 8.77 -41.59 8.63
C ARG A 775 8.19 -40.45 7.77
N LEU A 776 7.99 -40.71 6.48
CA LEU A 776 7.40 -39.77 5.53
C LEU A 776 6.05 -40.27 5.04
N VAL A 777 5.14 -39.35 4.68
CA VAL A 777 3.89 -39.67 4.00
C VAL A 777 3.57 -38.66 2.91
N LEU A 778 3.16 -39.16 1.73
CA LEU A 778 2.73 -38.36 0.58
C LEU A 778 1.67 -39.09 -0.25
N PRO A 779 0.95 -38.40 -1.16
CA PRO A 779 0.07 -39.05 -2.12
C PRO A 779 0.84 -39.93 -3.12
N ARG A 780 0.22 -41.03 -3.54
CA ARG A 780 0.72 -41.82 -4.66
C ARG A 780 0.26 -41.24 -6.00
N TYR A 781 0.98 -40.23 -6.49
CA TYR A 781 0.72 -39.68 -7.82
C TYR A 781 1.02 -40.70 -8.94
N ARG A 782 0.39 -40.54 -10.10
CA ARG A 782 0.61 -41.37 -11.31
C ARG A 782 2.09 -41.62 -11.63
N GLN A 783 2.92 -40.59 -11.50
CA GLN A 783 4.37 -40.64 -11.80
C GLN A 783 5.18 -41.53 -10.84
N VAL A 784 4.63 -41.85 -9.66
CA VAL A 784 5.27 -42.74 -8.69
C VAL A 784 5.08 -44.19 -9.13
N SER A 785 6.10 -44.76 -9.75
CA SER A 785 6.09 -46.17 -10.17
C SER A 785 6.28 -47.11 -8.99
N VAL A 786 5.34 -48.05 -8.86
CA VAL A 786 5.38 -49.11 -7.84
C VAL A 786 6.56 -50.04 -8.07
N GLU A 787 6.83 -50.46 -9.31
CA GLU A 787 7.95 -51.37 -9.57
C GLU A 787 9.29 -50.68 -9.39
N ARG A 788 9.46 -49.46 -9.91
CA ARG A 788 10.74 -48.72 -9.85
C ARG A 788 11.19 -48.47 -8.42
N HIS A 789 10.25 -48.18 -7.53
CA HIS A 789 10.52 -47.86 -6.13
C HIS A 789 10.27 -49.05 -5.18
N GLY A 790 9.88 -50.22 -5.70
CA GLY A 790 9.65 -51.43 -4.92
C GLY A 790 8.55 -51.28 -3.86
N LEU A 791 7.51 -50.49 -4.16
CA LEU A 791 6.46 -50.16 -3.19
C LEU A 791 5.62 -51.39 -2.84
N ARG A 792 5.31 -51.57 -1.55
CA ARG A 792 4.53 -52.72 -1.05
C ARG A 792 3.31 -52.25 -0.30
N THR A 793 2.14 -52.78 -0.61
CA THR A 793 0.93 -52.51 0.16
C THR A 793 1.09 -53.03 1.59
N VAL A 794 1.09 -52.12 2.57
CA VAL A 794 1.13 -52.43 4.01
C VAL A 794 -0.24 -52.33 4.67
N LEU A 795 -1.16 -51.61 4.04
CA LEU A 795 -2.56 -51.53 4.44
C LEU A 795 -3.45 -51.43 3.20
N ALA A 796 -4.51 -52.22 3.15
CA ALA A 796 -5.50 -52.21 2.06
C ALA A 796 -6.89 -51.91 2.61
N GLY A 797 -7.71 -51.18 1.85
CA GLY A 797 -9.09 -50.86 2.22
C GLY A 797 -9.21 -49.90 3.41
N LEU A 798 -8.26 -48.97 3.57
CA LEU A 798 -8.39 -47.90 4.57
C LEU A 798 -9.54 -46.99 4.14
N SER A 799 -10.63 -47.03 4.91
CA SER A 799 -11.80 -46.18 4.67
C SER A 799 -11.56 -44.79 5.24
N VAL A 800 -11.50 -43.78 4.38
CA VAL A 800 -11.24 -42.39 4.76
C VAL A 800 -12.45 -41.54 4.36
N ARG A 801 -12.98 -40.77 5.31
CA ARG A 801 -14.13 -39.90 5.06
C ARG A 801 -13.74 -38.65 4.29
N LEU A 802 -14.60 -38.28 3.35
CA LEU A 802 -14.56 -37.03 2.61
C LEU A 802 -15.99 -36.50 2.49
N GLY A 803 -16.35 -35.59 3.40
CA GLY A 803 -17.71 -35.13 3.60
C GLY A 803 -18.66 -36.27 4.00
N GLY A 804 -19.76 -36.40 3.28
CA GLY A 804 -20.78 -37.44 3.54
C GLY A 804 -20.36 -38.85 3.12
N GLU A 805 -19.31 -38.99 2.31
CA GLU A 805 -18.90 -40.25 1.69
C GLU A 805 -17.61 -40.79 2.33
N ALA A 806 -17.37 -42.09 2.15
CA ALA A 806 -16.12 -42.74 2.54
C ALA A 806 -15.48 -43.34 1.29
N LEU A 807 -14.24 -42.93 0.99
CA LEU A 807 -13.45 -43.45 -0.12
C LEU A 807 -12.35 -44.34 0.45
N GLU A 808 -12.19 -45.52 -0.14
CA GLU A 808 -11.12 -46.43 0.23
C GLU A 808 -9.81 -46.04 -0.44
N CYS A 809 -8.71 -46.15 0.30
CA CYS A 809 -7.36 -46.13 -0.23
C CYS A 809 -6.54 -47.31 0.30
N SER A 810 -5.39 -47.53 -0.33
CA SER A 810 -4.33 -48.39 0.21
C SER A 810 -3.16 -47.55 0.66
N ILE A 811 -2.43 -48.01 1.68
CA ILE A 811 -1.14 -47.42 2.07
C ILE A 811 -0.05 -48.35 1.57
N LEU A 812 0.82 -47.81 0.73
CA LEU A 812 2.02 -48.51 0.24
C LEU A 812 3.23 -48.00 1.01
N GLU A 813 4.19 -48.87 1.29
CA GLU A 813 5.46 -48.54 1.91
C GLU A 813 6.60 -48.68 0.89
N GLY A 814 7.46 -47.67 0.86
CA GLY A 814 8.76 -47.66 0.19
C GLY A 814 9.85 -47.15 1.13
N ARG A 815 11.04 -46.87 0.58
CA ARG A 815 12.18 -46.36 1.36
C ARG A 815 12.90 -45.22 0.66
N LEU A 816 13.30 -44.23 1.44
CA LEU A 816 14.28 -43.20 1.08
C LEU A 816 15.53 -43.40 1.94
N GLY A 817 16.51 -44.14 1.42
CA GLY A 817 17.62 -44.63 2.24
C GLY A 817 17.11 -45.46 3.41
N GLU A 818 17.40 -45.02 4.65
CA GLU A 818 16.91 -45.66 5.87
C GLU A 818 15.52 -45.19 6.32
N VAL A 819 14.94 -44.16 5.70
CA VAL A 819 13.64 -43.57 6.09
C VAL A 819 12.48 -44.35 5.44
N PRO A 820 11.53 -44.89 6.22
CA PRO A 820 10.28 -45.44 5.69
C PRO A 820 9.40 -44.35 5.06
N VAL A 821 8.79 -44.64 3.91
CA VAL A 821 7.94 -43.69 3.18
C VAL A 821 6.60 -44.34 2.88
N TYR A 822 5.51 -43.73 3.34
CA TYR A 822 4.14 -44.16 3.10
C TYR A 822 3.51 -43.38 1.95
N PHE A 823 2.80 -44.10 1.08
CA PHE A 823 2.10 -43.54 -0.07
C PHE A 823 0.61 -43.79 0.08
N VAL A 824 -0.19 -42.72 0.12
CA VAL A 824 -1.65 -42.80 0.09
C VAL A 824 -2.09 -43.07 -1.35
N ASP A 825 -2.44 -44.32 -1.65
CA ASP A 825 -2.87 -44.77 -2.97
C ASP A 825 -4.39 -44.76 -3.08
N CYS A 826 -4.89 -43.65 -3.64
CA CYS A 826 -6.29 -43.44 -3.99
C CYS A 826 -6.34 -43.01 -5.46
N PRO A 827 -6.40 -43.96 -6.41
CA PRO A 827 -6.31 -43.65 -7.84
C PRO A 827 -7.35 -42.63 -8.32
N SER A 828 -8.56 -42.64 -7.76
CA SER A 828 -9.61 -41.67 -8.09
C SER A 828 -9.22 -40.21 -7.83
N LEU A 829 -8.28 -39.95 -6.91
CA LEU A 829 -7.81 -38.61 -6.54
C LEU A 829 -6.38 -38.31 -7.05
N TYR A 830 -5.51 -39.31 -7.15
CA TYR A 830 -4.07 -39.10 -7.39
C TYR A 830 -3.54 -39.67 -8.73
N ASP A 831 -4.31 -40.51 -9.43
CA ASP A 831 -3.95 -40.99 -10.77
C ASP A 831 -4.30 -39.96 -11.85
N ARG A 832 -3.50 -38.88 -11.92
CA ARG A 832 -3.68 -37.72 -12.82
C ARG A 832 -2.40 -37.35 -13.56
N ASP A 833 -2.52 -36.55 -14.62
CA ASP A 833 -1.40 -36.05 -15.45
C ASP A 833 -0.50 -35.01 -14.76
N GLY A 834 -0.80 -34.66 -13.50
CA GLY A 834 -0.04 -33.68 -12.73
C GLY A 834 -0.31 -33.79 -11.22
N MET A 835 0.44 -33.02 -10.43
CA MET A 835 0.32 -32.99 -8.96
C MET A 835 -0.72 -31.98 -8.48
N TYR A 836 -0.84 -30.82 -9.14
CA TYR A 836 -1.64 -29.66 -8.71
C TYR A 836 -2.43 -29.06 -9.88
N GLY A 837 -3.35 -28.14 -9.58
CA GLY A 837 -4.08 -27.32 -10.56
C GLY A 837 -5.40 -27.94 -11.00
N PHE A 838 -5.95 -28.87 -10.21
CA PHE A 838 -7.24 -29.50 -10.49
C PHE A 838 -8.35 -28.80 -9.69
N GLY A 839 -9.55 -28.73 -10.27
CA GLY A 839 -10.69 -28.04 -9.65
C GLY A 839 -11.18 -28.65 -8.33
N ASP A 840 -10.70 -29.85 -7.98
CA ASP A 840 -10.98 -30.60 -6.75
C ASP A 840 -9.76 -30.68 -5.83
N ASP A 841 -8.78 -29.77 -5.95
CA ASP A 841 -7.58 -29.78 -5.12
C ASP A 841 -7.91 -29.67 -3.61
N ASP A 842 -8.98 -28.97 -3.22
CA ASP A 842 -9.45 -28.95 -1.84
C ASP A 842 -9.77 -30.37 -1.34
N ALA A 843 -10.59 -31.12 -2.08
CA ALA A 843 -10.97 -32.48 -1.77
C ALA A 843 -9.75 -33.42 -1.68
N ARG A 844 -8.82 -33.30 -2.63
CA ARG A 844 -7.59 -34.13 -2.71
C ARG A 844 -6.70 -33.96 -1.48
N PHE A 845 -6.53 -32.72 -1.00
CA PHE A 845 -5.65 -32.41 0.14
C PHE A 845 -6.36 -32.48 1.50
N ILE A 846 -7.69 -32.33 1.54
CA ILE A 846 -8.51 -32.76 2.69
C ILE A 846 -8.36 -34.27 2.87
N TYR A 847 -8.52 -35.05 1.79
CA TYR A 847 -8.41 -36.50 1.83
C TYR A 847 -7.02 -36.94 2.30
N LEU A 848 -5.94 -36.32 1.78
CA LEU A 848 -4.57 -36.57 2.26
C LEU A 848 -4.46 -36.30 3.76
N SER A 849 -4.88 -35.11 4.21
CA SER A 849 -4.80 -34.71 5.62
C SER A 849 -5.57 -35.67 6.54
N ARG A 850 -6.71 -36.19 6.07
CA ARG A 850 -7.51 -37.20 6.79
C ARG A 850 -6.82 -38.56 6.80
N ALA A 851 -6.36 -39.04 5.64
CA ALA A 851 -5.67 -40.33 5.49
C ALA A 851 -4.40 -40.41 6.35
N VAL A 852 -3.65 -39.30 6.48
CA VAL A 852 -2.47 -39.19 7.36
C VAL A 852 -2.80 -39.54 8.81
N ILE A 853 -3.99 -39.16 9.30
CA ILE A 853 -4.43 -39.44 10.67
C ILE A 853 -5.03 -40.85 10.78
N GLU A 854 -5.91 -41.22 9.84
CA GLU A 854 -6.64 -42.50 9.85
C GLU A 854 -5.71 -43.71 9.71
N MET A 855 -4.56 -43.57 9.03
CA MET A 855 -3.60 -44.67 8.87
C MET A 855 -2.78 -44.98 10.13
N LEU A 856 -2.71 -44.07 11.11
CA LEU A 856 -1.78 -44.18 12.25
C LEU A 856 -2.08 -45.40 13.13
N ARG A 857 -3.36 -45.65 13.43
CA ARG A 857 -3.78 -46.80 14.26
C ARG A 857 -3.60 -48.13 13.53
N PRO A 858 -4.09 -48.33 12.28
CA PRO A 858 -3.90 -49.58 11.57
C PRO A 858 -2.43 -49.94 11.31
N LEU A 859 -1.54 -48.95 11.21
CA LEU A 859 -0.10 -49.15 11.04
C LEU A 859 0.65 -49.36 12.37
N ASP A 860 -0.05 -49.35 13.51
CA ASP A 860 0.53 -49.41 14.85
C ASP A 860 1.65 -48.37 15.07
N PHE A 861 1.42 -47.15 14.58
CA PHE A 861 2.38 -46.05 14.64
C PHE A 861 1.69 -44.74 15.02
N ILE A 862 1.80 -44.38 16.30
CA ILE A 862 1.39 -43.07 16.80
C ILE A 862 2.65 -42.20 16.97
N PRO A 863 2.83 -41.14 16.17
CA PRO A 863 3.99 -40.25 16.28
C PRO A 863 3.85 -39.32 17.49
N ASP A 864 4.97 -38.85 18.02
CA ASP A 864 4.97 -37.77 19.01
C ASP A 864 4.70 -36.41 18.33
N VAL A 865 5.16 -36.26 17.08
CA VAL A 865 4.95 -35.07 16.25
C VAL A 865 4.53 -35.43 14.82
N ILE A 866 3.50 -34.77 14.31
CA ILE A 866 3.24 -34.69 12.86
C ILE A 866 3.76 -33.34 12.36
N HIS A 867 4.76 -33.40 11.48
CA HIS A 867 5.33 -32.23 10.83
C HIS A 867 4.68 -32.07 9.45
N VAL A 868 3.88 -31.02 9.29
CA VAL A 868 3.16 -30.68 8.08
C VAL A 868 3.87 -29.59 7.29
N HIS A 869 3.82 -29.70 5.97
CA HIS A 869 4.45 -28.75 5.04
C HIS A 869 3.40 -28.11 4.13
N ASP A 870 3.38 -26.77 4.14
CA ASP A 870 2.51 -25.90 3.35
C ASP A 870 1.01 -26.24 3.45
N TRP A 871 0.20 -25.56 2.64
CA TRP A 871 -1.26 -25.63 2.68
C TRP A 871 -1.81 -27.05 2.44
N HIS A 872 -1.08 -27.89 1.70
CA HIS A 872 -1.48 -29.24 1.32
C HIS A 872 -1.75 -30.17 2.51
N THR A 873 -1.06 -29.94 3.63
CA THR A 873 -1.19 -30.76 4.85
C THR A 873 -1.53 -29.91 6.09
N ALA A 874 -1.70 -28.59 5.91
CA ALA A 874 -1.99 -27.62 6.97
C ALA A 874 -3.35 -27.84 7.67
N LEU A 875 -4.23 -28.72 7.16
CA LEU A 875 -5.47 -29.06 7.85
C LEU A 875 -5.28 -30.06 9.00
N VAL A 876 -4.22 -30.87 9.01
CA VAL A 876 -4.00 -31.91 10.04
C VAL A 876 -4.10 -31.36 11.47
N PRO A 877 -3.48 -30.22 11.86
CA PRO A 877 -3.61 -29.67 13.21
C PRO A 877 -5.06 -29.40 13.61
N SER A 878 -5.84 -28.82 12.70
CA SER A 878 -7.25 -28.52 12.94
C SER A 878 -8.13 -29.77 12.99
N LEU A 879 -7.82 -30.79 12.19
CA LEU A 879 -8.54 -32.07 12.20
C LEU A 879 -8.29 -32.81 13.52
N LEU A 880 -7.03 -32.88 13.98
CA LEU A 880 -6.68 -33.46 15.28
C LEU A 880 -7.43 -32.77 16.42
N GLU A 881 -7.45 -31.44 16.43
CA GLU A 881 -8.09 -30.64 17.48
C GLU A 881 -9.62 -30.74 17.48
N ARG A 882 -10.27 -30.89 16.32
CA ARG A 882 -11.73 -30.84 16.22
C ARG A 882 -12.39 -32.20 16.14
N LEU A 883 -11.80 -33.14 15.40
CA LEU A 883 -12.39 -34.45 15.12
C LEU A 883 -11.80 -35.59 15.95
N TYR A 884 -10.53 -35.47 16.35
CA TYR A 884 -9.82 -36.55 17.06
C TYR A 884 -9.43 -36.19 18.50
N ALA A 885 -9.90 -35.06 19.04
CA ALA A 885 -9.57 -34.62 20.40
C ALA A 885 -10.04 -35.59 21.49
N SER A 886 -11.09 -36.39 21.24
CA SER A 886 -11.56 -37.41 22.18
C SER A 886 -10.76 -38.71 22.15
N ASP A 887 -9.87 -38.88 21.17
CA ASP A 887 -9.01 -40.06 21.07
C ASP A 887 -7.79 -39.89 22.00
N PRO A 888 -7.58 -40.77 23.01
CA PRO A 888 -6.50 -40.59 23.99
C PRO A 888 -5.08 -40.68 23.43
N ALA A 889 -4.89 -41.36 22.29
CA ALA A 889 -3.58 -41.49 21.65
C ALA A 889 -3.34 -40.32 20.68
N LEU A 890 -4.34 -39.98 19.86
CA LEU A 890 -4.20 -38.95 18.83
C LEU A 890 -4.25 -37.52 19.40
N SER A 891 -4.99 -37.29 20.49
CA SER A 891 -5.05 -35.97 21.16
C SER A 891 -3.71 -35.50 21.73
N ARG A 892 -2.76 -36.42 21.98
CA ARG A 892 -1.42 -36.12 22.50
C ARG A 892 -0.40 -35.81 21.41
N VAL A 893 -0.75 -36.04 20.14
CA VAL A 893 0.14 -35.81 19.01
C VAL A 893 0.29 -34.31 18.80
N ALA A 894 1.53 -33.83 18.85
CA ALA A 894 1.85 -32.42 18.61
C ALA A 894 2.04 -32.16 17.11
N THR A 895 1.93 -30.90 16.71
CA THR A 895 2.00 -30.50 15.30
C THR A 895 2.98 -29.36 15.06
N VAL A 896 3.79 -29.52 14.02
CA VAL A 896 4.69 -28.47 13.52
C VAL A 896 4.32 -28.16 12.08
N LEU A 897 4.14 -26.89 11.75
CA LEU A 897 3.88 -26.42 10.39
C LEU A 897 5.09 -25.65 9.85
N THR A 898 5.70 -26.14 8.78
CA THR A 898 6.68 -25.35 8.00
C THR A 898 6.00 -24.63 6.83
N LEU A 899 6.22 -23.32 6.76
CA LEU A 899 5.84 -22.43 5.66
C LEU A 899 7.02 -22.30 4.69
N HIS A 900 6.91 -22.81 3.47
CA HIS A 900 7.95 -22.64 2.43
C HIS A 900 7.69 -21.42 1.55
N ASN A 901 6.42 -21.05 1.37
CA ASN A 901 5.99 -19.90 0.59
C ASN A 901 4.56 -19.49 0.98
N LEU A 902 4.33 -18.20 1.22
CA LEU A 902 2.99 -17.68 1.54
C LEU A 902 2.10 -17.37 0.33
N ALA A 903 2.66 -17.35 -0.89
CA ALA A 903 1.88 -17.08 -2.09
C ALA A 903 0.82 -18.16 -2.38
N PHE A 904 1.01 -19.39 -1.88
CA PHE A 904 0.06 -20.49 -2.06
C PHE A 904 -0.54 -20.91 -0.72
N GLN A 905 -1.74 -20.43 -0.41
CA GLN A 905 -2.36 -20.60 0.91
C GLN A 905 -3.45 -21.69 0.96
N GLY A 906 -3.82 -22.25 -0.18
CA GLY A 906 -4.97 -23.16 -0.28
C GLY A 906 -6.26 -22.46 0.14
N VAL A 907 -6.60 -21.36 -0.54
CA VAL A 907 -7.83 -20.61 -0.30
C VAL A 907 -8.97 -21.25 -1.09
N PHE A 908 -9.98 -21.73 -0.37
CA PHE A 908 -11.13 -22.40 -0.95
C PHE A 908 -12.45 -21.85 -0.41
N GLY A 909 -13.55 -22.29 -1.01
CA GLY A 909 -14.90 -21.91 -0.59
C GLY A 909 -15.36 -22.66 0.67
N PRO A 910 -16.45 -22.21 1.32
CA PRO A 910 -17.01 -22.87 2.52
C PRO A 910 -17.37 -24.35 2.35
N ALA A 911 -17.58 -24.82 1.11
CA ALA A 911 -17.83 -26.23 0.82
C ALA A 911 -16.69 -27.15 1.29
N SER A 912 -15.45 -26.65 1.27
CA SER A 912 -14.27 -27.41 1.72
C SER A 912 -14.32 -27.73 3.23
N LEU A 913 -14.96 -26.89 4.05
CA LEU A 913 -15.20 -27.24 5.46
C LEU A 913 -16.17 -28.41 5.60
N ARG A 914 -17.22 -28.48 4.77
CA ARG A 914 -18.14 -29.64 4.77
C ARG A 914 -17.43 -30.91 4.30
N LEU A 915 -16.60 -30.81 3.26
CA LEU A 915 -15.76 -31.92 2.80
C LEU A 915 -14.78 -32.39 3.89
N ALA A 916 -14.25 -31.47 4.69
CA ALA A 916 -13.39 -31.78 5.83
C ALA A 916 -14.15 -32.25 7.09
N GLU A 917 -15.49 -32.22 7.07
CA GLU A 917 -16.36 -32.39 8.25
C GLU A 917 -16.05 -31.39 9.38
N LEU A 918 -15.62 -30.17 9.03
CA LEU A 918 -15.27 -29.09 9.97
C LEU A 918 -16.29 -27.92 9.96
N ASP A 919 -17.40 -28.07 9.25
CA ASP A 919 -18.42 -27.03 9.07
C ASP A 919 -19.07 -26.59 10.38
N SER A 920 -19.22 -27.49 11.36
CA SER A 920 -19.77 -27.15 12.68
C SER A 920 -18.91 -26.19 13.51
N TRP A 921 -17.61 -26.07 13.19
CA TRP A 921 -16.69 -25.11 13.83
C TRP A 921 -16.49 -23.83 13.02
N GLY A 922 -16.95 -23.79 11.77
CA GLY A 922 -16.88 -22.62 10.90
C GLY A 922 -15.47 -22.16 10.52
N LEU A 923 -15.41 -20.91 10.06
CA LEU A 923 -14.16 -20.20 9.73
C LEU A 923 -13.39 -19.83 11.00
N ILE A 924 -12.07 -19.67 10.87
CA ILE A 924 -11.26 -19.04 11.91
C ILE A 924 -11.65 -17.56 11.97
N ARG A 925 -12.04 -17.06 13.15
CA ARG A 925 -12.42 -15.66 13.36
C ARG A 925 -11.43 -15.00 14.31
N VAL A 926 -10.35 -14.50 13.74
CA VAL A 926 -9.24 -13.88 14.47
C VAL A 926 -9.26 -12.35 14.36
N GLY A 927 -10.27 -11.78 13.69
CA GLY A 927 -10.44 -10.34 13.54
C GLY A 927 -9.71 -9.77 12.33
N ILE A 928 -9.29 -10.63 11.40
CA ILE A 928 -8.54 -10.26 10.20
C ILE A 928 -9.53 -10.31 9.03
N PRO A 929 -9.97 -9.16 8.46
CA PRO A 929 -11.07 -9.11 7.50
C PRO A 929 -10.94 -10.10 6.35
N HIS A 930 -9.77 -10.21 5.71
CA HIS A 930 -9.58 -11.08 4.56
C HIS A 930 -9.44 -12.57 4.89
N LEU A 931 -9.11 -12.93 6.14
CA LEU A 931 -8.95 -14.32 6.58
C LEU A 931 -10.19 -14.87 7.28
N ASP A 932 -10.94 -14.02 7.99
CA ASP A 932 -12.19 -14.35 8.70
C ASP A 932 -13.33 -14.79 7.77
N GLU A 933 -13.07 -14.68 6.47
CA GLU A 933 -14.02 -14.60 5.39
C GLU A 933 -13.86 -15.77 4.39
N VAL A 934 -12.66 -16.37 4.35
CA VAL A 934 -12.30 -17.44 3.40
C VAL A 934 -11.85 -18.73 4.11
N VAL A 935 -11.91 -19.88 3.43
CA VAL A 935 -11.31 -21.11 3.95
C VAL A 935 -9.85 -21.17 3.52
N SER A 936 -8.96 -20.58 4.32
CA SER A 936 -7.51 -20.73 4.13
C SER A 936 -6.99 -21.97 4.86
N PHE A 937 -6.56 -22.99 4.13
CA PHE A 937 -5.95 -24.19 4.76
C PHE A 937 -4.68 -23.82 5.50
N LEU A 938 -3.83 -22.98 4.90
CA LEU A 938 -2.60 -22.51 5.52
C LEU A 938 -2.87 -21.65 6.76
N GLY A 939 -3.82 -20.71 6.68
CA GLY A 939 -4.23 -19.89 7.83
C GLY A 939 -4.76 -20.72 8.98
N ARG A 940 -5.54 -21.78 8.70
CA ARG A 940 -5.98 -22.75 9.73
C ARG A 940 -4.79 -23.52 10.30
N GLY A 941 -3.84 -23.92 9.47
CA GLY A 941 -2.60 -24.53 9.93
C GLY A 941 -1.83 -23.64 10.90
N ILE A 942 -1.60 -22.37 10.54
CA ILE A 942 -0.92 -21.39 11.39
C ILE A 942 -1.66 -21.21 12.72
N TYR A 943 -2.98 -21.09 12.67
CA TYR A 943 -3.79 -20.90 13.86
C TYR A 943 -3.78 -22.12 14.80
N TYR A 944 -3.93 -23.34 14.28
CA TYR A 944 -4.09 -24.56 15.09
C TYR A 944 -2.78 -25.29 15.43
N ALA A 945 -1.69 -25.08 14.67
CA ALA A 945 -0.44 -25.77 14.93
C ALA A 945 0.15 -25.43 16.30
N ASP A 946 0.91 -26.37 16.86
CA ASP A 946 1.61 -26.14 18.13
C ASP A 946 2.82 -25.23 17.94
N VAL A 947 3.54 -25.42 16.85
CA VAL A 947 4.65 -24.59 16.42
C VAL A 947 4.51 -24.32 14.92
N VAL A 948 4.80 -23.09 14.52
CA VAL A 948 4.89 -22.66 13.12
C VAL A 948 6.34 -22.26 12.87
N ASN A 949 6.93 -22.70 11.77
CA ASN A 949 8.20 -22.19 11.33
C ASN A 949 8.18 -21.82 9.85
N THR A 950 9.10 -20.96 9.45
CA THR A 950 9.43 -20.68 8.06
C THR A 950 10.91 -20.92 7.82
N VAL A 951 11.33 -20.84 6.56
CA VAL A 951 12.63 -21.35 6.10
C VAL A 951 13.80 -20.36 6.22
N SER A 952 13.63 -19.25 6.96
CA SER A 952 14.71 -18.36 7.40
C SER A 952 14.26 -17.43 8.54
N GLU A 953 15.19 -16.89 9.32
CA GLU A 953 14.90 -15.97 10.44
C GLU A 953 14.48 -14.60 9.91
N ARG A 954 15.18 -14.10 8.89
CA ARG A 954 14.81 -12.84 8.24
C ARG A 954 13.44 -12.94 7.59
N TYR A 955 13.14 -14.03 6.87
CA TYR A 955 11.81 -14.20 6.28
C TYR A 955 10.72 -14.35 7.34
N ALA A 956 10.99 -14.98 8.48
CA ALA A 956 10.03 -15.03 9.60
C ALA A 956 9.65 -13.63 10.11
N ALA A 957 10.57 -12.68 10.10
CA ALA A 957 10.28 -11.29 10.42
C ALA A 957 9.56 -10.58 9.25
N GLU A 958 10.03 -10.77 8.02
CA GLU A 958 9.45 -10.15 6.82
C GLU A 958 7.98 -10.55 6.63
N ILE A 959 7.61 -11.82 6.78
CA ILE A 959 6.22 -12.27 6.58
C ILE A 959 5.21 -11.76 7.62
N GLN A 960 5.68 -11.11 8.68
CA GLN A 960 4.82 -10.44 9.64
C GLN A 960 4.49 -9.00 9.24
N THR A 961 5.07 -8.51 8.12
CA THR A 961 4.72 -7.23 7.49
C THR A 961 3.76 -7.46 6.33
N ALA A 962 2.98 -6.42 5.99
CA ALA A 962 1.99 -6.49 4.91
C ALA A 962 2.63 -6.81 3.55
N ASP A 963 3.86 -6.33 3.30
CA ASP A 963 4.56 -6.48 2.02
C ASP A 963 4.94 -7.93 1.67
N TYR A 964 5.18 -8.78 2.68
CA TYR A 964 5.63 -10.17 2.46
C TYR A 964 4.68 -11.22 3.05
N GLY A 965 3.72 -10.82 3.89
CA GLY A 965 2.83 -11.74 4.58
C GLY A 965 1.61 -12.19 3.78
N GLU A 966 1.40 -11.67 2.56
CA GLU A 966 0.36 -12.13 1.62
C GLU A 966 -1.06 -12.14 2.24
N GLY A 967 -1.36 -11.18 3.13
CA GLY A 967 -2.65 -11.10 3.85
C GLY A 967 -2.78 -12.06 5.05
N LEU A 968 -1.73 -12.81 5.38
CA LEU A 968 -1.60 -13.60 6.62
C LEU A 968 -0.68 -12.90 7.65
N ASP A 969 -0.15 -11.72 7.37
CA ASP A 969 0.78 -11.00 8.24
C ASP A 969 0.20 -10.71 9.62
N GLU A 970 -1.06 -10.28 9.69
CA GLU A 970 -1.75 -10.05 10.97
C GLU A 970 -1.91 -11.35 11.78
N LEU A 971 -2.19 -12.48 11.12
CA LEU A 971 -2.30 -13.78 11.76
C LEU A 971 -0.94 -14.21 12.28
N LEU A 972 0.09 -14.09 11.45
CA LEU A 972 1.47 -14.44 11.80
C LEU A 972 1.98 -13.56 12.95
N ARG A 973 1.59 -12.29 12.99
CA ARG A 973 1.91 -11.36 14.09
C ARG A 973 1.15 -11.71 15.38
N GLY A 974 -0.11 -12.13 15.27
CA GLY A 974 -0.90 -12.67 16.39
C GLY A 974 -0.30 -13.96 16.95
N GLU A 975 0.17 -14.82 16.06
CA GLU A 975 0.80 -16.11 16.35
C GLU A 975 2.33 -16.03 16.48
N ALA A 976 2.92 -14.83 16.59
CA ALA A 976 4.37 -14.64 16.60
C ALA A 976 5.08 -15.38 17.73
N HIS A 977 4.36 -15.64 18.83
CA HIS A 977 4.87 -16.40 19.98
C HIS A 977 5.21 -17.87 19.67
N LYS A 978 4.71 -18.41 18.57
CA LYS A 978 4.98 -19.77 18.09
C LYS A 978 5.55 -19.81 16.68
N LEU A 979 5.97 -18.66 16.12
CA LEU A 979 6.59 -18.54 14.80
C LEU A 979 8.13 -18.53 14.92
N TYR A 980 8.81 -19.40 14.19
CA TYR A 980 10.27 -19.54 14.20
C TYR A 980 10.87 -19.51 12.78
N GLY A 981 12.11 -19.05 12.64
CA GLY A 981 12.86 -19.16 11.39
C GLY A 981 13.90 -20.28 11.47
N VAL A 982 13.95 -21.18 10.48
CA VAL A 982 14.98 -22.23 10.39
C VAL A 982 15.49 -22.31 8.95
N VAL A 983 16.74 -21.90 8.75
CA VAL A 983 17.40 -21.92 7.44
C VAL A 983 17.52 -23.34 6.89
N ASN A 984 17.23 -23.54 5.60
CA ASN A 984 17.36 -24.85 4.95
C ASN A 984 18.83 -25.26 4.76
N GLY A 985 19.04 -26.57 4.58
CA GLY A 985 20.32 -27.14 4.12
C GLY A 985 20.19 -27.76 2.73
N ILE A 986 21.31 -28.30 2.22
CA ILE A 986 21.35 -29.16 1.03
C ILE A 986 21.78 -30.58 1.40
N ASP A 987 21.38 -31.56 0.59
CA ASP A 987 21.82 -32.95 0.74
C ASP A 987 23.23 -33.13 0.11
N PRO A 988 24.28 -33.38 0.91
CA PRO A 988 25.62 -33.58 0.40
C PRO A 988 25.76 -34.90 -0.40
N GLU A 989 24.81 -35.84 -0.32
CA GLU A 989 24.84 -37.03 -1.19
C GLU A 989 24.45 -36.69 -2.63
N VAL A 990 23.68 -35.62 -2.82
CA VAL A 990 23.19 -35.17 -4.13
C VAL A 990 24.09 -34.06 -4.69
N PHE A 991 24.53 -33.15 -3.83
CA PHE A 991 25.26 -31.94 -4.20
C PHE A 991 26.69 -31.99 -3.65
N ASP A 992 27.56 -32.77 -4.29
CA ASP A 992 28.97 -32.85 -3.92
C ASP A 992 29.89 -32.85 -5.15
N PRO A 993 30.63 -31.77 -5.43
CA PRO A 993 31.48 -31.70 -6.61
C PRO A 993 32.59 -32.77 -6.64
N ALA A 994 32.89 -33.40 -5.49
CA ALA A 994 33.89 -34.47 -5.41
C ALA A 994 33.43 -35.79 -6.02
N VAL A 995 32.11 -36.03 -6.13
CA VAL A 995 31.53 -37.30 -6.60
C VAL A 995 30.32 -37.13 -7.52
N ASP A 996 29.90 -35.90 -7.82
CA ASP A 996 28.76 -35.62 -8.68
C ASP A 996 29.00 -36.17 -10.10
N PRO A 997 28.18 -37.14 -10.56
CA PRO A 997 28.36 -37.78 -11.86
C PRO A 997 27.96 -36.88 -13.04
N ALA A 998 27.30 -35.75 -12.79
CA ALA A 998 26.99 -34.79 -13.84
C ALA A 998 28.20 -33.94 -14.25
N LEU A 999 29.29 -33.98 -13.47
CA LEU A 999 30.50 -33.18 -13.69
C LEU A 999 31.53 -33.94 -14.51
N PRO A 1000 32.07 -33.34 -15.59
CA PRO A 1000 33.18 -33.92 -16.33
C PRO A 1000 34.46 -34.09 -15.49
N HIS A 1001 34.73 -33.16 -14.56
CA HIS A 1001 35.92 -33.20 -13.70
C HIS A 1001 35.58 -32.91 -12.23
N ASN A 1002 35.60 -33.93 -11.38
CA ASN A 1002 35.33 -33.75 -9.95
C ASN A 1002 36.43 -32.97 -9.22
N TYR A 1003 36.04 -32.21 -8.18
CA TYR A 1003 36.95 -31.39 -7.37
C TYR A 1003 36.47 -31.23 -5.92
N SER A 1004 37.31 -30.63 -5.07
CA SER A 1004 36.99 -30.44 -3.65
C SER A 1004 37.44 -29.06 -3.14
N ALA A 1005 37.03 -28.68 -1.93
CA ALA A 1005 37.49 -27.44 -1.31
C ALA A 1005 39.02 -27.39 -1.07
N ALA A 1006 39.68 -28.55 -0.97
CA ALA A 1006 41.14 -28.63 -0.83
C ALA A 1006 41.84 -28.35 -2.17
N ASP A 1007 41.24 -28.82 -3.27
CA ASP A 1007 41.74 -28.63 -4.63
C ASP A 1007 40.60 -28.22 -5.58
N PRO A 1008 40.25 -26.93 -5.64
CA PRO A 1008 39.21 -26.43 -6.54
C PRO A 1008 39.71 -26.21 -7.98
N GLY A 1009 40.98 -26.52 -8.28
CA GLY A 1009 41.59 -26.29 -9.60
C GLY A 1009 40.82 -26.90 -10.78
N PRO A 1010 40.31 -28.14 -10.69
CA PRO A 1010 39.57 -28.77 -11.79
C PRO A 1010 38.27 -28.05 -12.17
N LYS A 1011 37.73 -27.16 -11.32
CA LYS A 1011 36.59 -26.28 -11.64
C LYS A 1011 36.80 -25.48 -12.95
N ALA A 1012 38.05 -25.10 -13.25
CA ALA A 1012 38.38 -24.40 -14.49
C ALA A 1012 38.18 -25.27 -15.75
N LEU A 1013 38.33 -26.59 -15.64
CA LEU A 1013 38.07 -27.53 -16.74
C LEU A 1013 36.56 -27.67 -16.99
N ASP A 1014 35.77 -27.71 -15.91
CA ASP A 1014 34.30 -27.70 -16.01
C ASP A 1014 33.77 -26.38 -16.59
N LYS A 1015 34.37 -25.24 -16.24
CA LYS A 1015 34.07 -23.94 -16.87
C LYS A 1015 34.32 -23.96 -18.38
N ALA A 1016 35.46 -24.52 -18.81
CA ALA A 1016 35.79 -24.64 -20.23
C ALA A 1016 34.82 -25.58 -20.98
N ALA A 1017 34.47 -26.72 -20.38
CA ALA A 1017 33.48 -27.64 -20.93
C ALA A 1017 32.09 -26.99 -21.05
N LEU A 1018 31.65 -26.26 -20.02
CA LEU A 1018 30.38 -25.55 -20.01
C LEU A 1018 30.32 -24.46 -21.09
N ARG A 1019 31.40 -23.70 -21.30
CA ARG A 1019 31.46 -22.71 -22.39
C ARG A 1019 31.29 -23.34 -23.76
N ALA A 1020 31.97 -24.46 -23.99
CA ALA A 1020 31.85 -25.20 -25.24
C ALA A 1020 30.43 -25.74 -25.44
N GLU A 1021 29.80 -26.26 -24.38
CA GLU A 1021 28.41 -26.73 -24.40
C GLU A 1021 27.41 -25.61 -24.74
N LEU A 1022 27.60 -24.41 -24.18
CA LEU A 1022 26.69 -23.26 -24.35
C LEU A 1022 27.02 -22.37 -25.56
N GLY A 1023 28.06 -22.70 -26.34
CA GLY A 1023 28.50 -21.89 -27.47
C GLY A 1023 29.09 -20.52 -27.08
N LEU A 1024 29.63 -20.40 -25.86
CA LEU A 1024 30.32 -19.21 -25.38
C LEU A 1024 31.76 -19.18 -25.88
N ALA A 1025 32.30 -17.99 -26.12
CA ALA A 1025 33.69 -17.80 -26.54
C ALA A 1025 34.67 -18.23 -25.44
N ASP A 1026 35.83 -18.76 -25.84
CA ASP A 1026 36.93 -18.97 -24.90
C ASP A 1026 37.51 -17.61 -24.49
N SER A 1027 37.38 -17.26 -23.20
CA SER A 1027 37.72 -15.93 -22.67
C SER A 1027 38.29 -16.01 -21.25
N ARG A 1028 39.06 -15.00 -20.83
CA ARG A 1028 39.49 -14.86 -19.43
C ARG A 1028 38.42 -14.26 -18.52
N ALA A 1029 37.36 -13.71 -19.10
CA ALA A 1029 36.21 -13.15 -18.39
C ALA A 1029 35.61 -14.12 -17.35
N PRO A 1030 35.05 -13.63 -16.24
CA PRO A 1030 34.20 -14.44 -15.36
C PRO A 1030 32.90 -14.85 -16.06
N LEU A 1031 32.42 -16.04 -15.74
CA LEU A 1031 31.13 -16.56 -16.17
C LEU A 1031 30.11 -16.43 -15.03
N ILE A 1032 29.07 -15.64 -15.26
CA ILE A 1032 27.93 -15.46 -14.37
C ILE A 1032 26.81 -16.41 -14.82
N ALA A 1033 26.30 -17.23 -13.90
CA ALA A 1033 25.13 -18.06 -14.13
C ALA A 1033 23.88 -17.45 -13.50
N LEU A 1034 22.75 -17.55 -14.19
CA LEU A 1034 21.42 -17.32 -13.64
C LEU A 1034 20.59 -18.59 -13.83
N ILE A 1035 20.23 -19.23 -12.72
CA ILE A 1035 19.44 -20.47 -12.70
C ILE A 1035 18.13 -20.16 -11.98
N SER A 1036 17.04 -19.94 -12.71
CA SER A 1036 15.80 -19.46 -12.11
C SER A 1036 14.55 -19.83 -12.89
N ARG A 1037 13.41 -19.86 -12.21
CA ARG A 1037 12.10 -19.70 -12.88
C ARG A 1037 11.96 -18.23 -13.30
N PHE A 1038 11.32 -17.99 -14.44
CA PHE A 1038 11.16 -16.64 -14.97
C PHE A 1038 9.85 -16.01 -14.50
N TYR A 1039 9.84 -15.57 -13.25
CA TYR A 1039 8.74 -14.84 -12.63
C TYR A 1039 9.27 -13.56 -11.99
N GLU A 1040 8.40 -12.57 -11.82
CA GLU A 1040 8.73 -11.25 -11.24
C GLU A 1040 9.43 -11.34 -9.89
N GLN A 1041 9.01 -12.28 -9.02
CA GLN A 1041 9.63 -12.55 -7.73
C GLN A 1041 11.17 -12.71 -7.82
N LYS A 1042 11.69 -13.22 -8.94
CA LYS A 1042 13.13 -13.51 -9.12
C LYS A 1042 13.95 -12.29 -9.55
N GLY A 1043 13.32 -11.12 -9.62
CA GLY A 1043 13.98 -9.84 -9.86
C GLY A 1043 14.65 -9.72 -11.23
N LEU A 1044 14.10 -10.42 -12.22
CA LEU A 1044 14.62 -10.40 -13.60
C LEU A 1044 14.45 -9.05 -14.28
N GLU A 1045 13.59 -8.18 -13.75
CA GLU A 1045 13.51 -6.77 -14.14
C GLU A 1045 14.78 -5.99 -13.83
N LEU A 1046 15.48 -6.29 -12.72
CA LEU A 1046 16.78 -5.67 -12.43
C LEU A 1046 17.81 -6.13 -13.46
N VAL A 1047 17.78 -7.43 -13.81
CA VAL A 1047 18.64 -8.01 -14.84
C VAL A 1047 18.36 -7.34 -16.19
N GLN A 1048 17.10 -7.16 -16.56
CA GLN A 1048 16.68 -6.49 -17.79
C GLN A 1048 17.30 -5.09 -17.93
N GLN A 1049 17.30 -4.31 -16.85
CA GLN A 1049 17.82 -2.95 -16.83
C GLN A 1049 19.34 -2.91 -16.94
N VAL A 1050 20.04 -3.86 -16.30
CA VAL A 1050 21.51 -3.91 -16.34
C VAL A 1050 22.07 -4.64 -17.55
N LEU A 1051 21.29 -5.41 -18.31
CA LEU A 1051 21.77 -6.19 -19.45
C LEU A 1051 22.61 -5.37 -20.46
N PRO A 1052 22.19 -4.15 -20.89
CA PRO A 1052 23.01 -3.31 -21.77
C PRO A 1052 24.34 -2.87 -21.14
N ALA A 1053 24.34 -2.53 -19.84
CA ALA A 1053 25.58 -2.19 -19.15
C ALA A 1053 26.48 -3.43 -18.95
N LEU A 1054 25.87 -4.58 -18.69
CA LEU A 1054 26.55 -5.86 -18.50
C LEU A 1054 27.25 -6.34 -19.77
N SER A 1055 26.70 -6.06 -20.96
CA SER A 1055 27.37 -6.39 -22.22
C SER A 1055 28.65 -5.60 -22.48
N GLU A 1056 28.79 -4.41 -21.88
CA GLU A 1056 29.99 -3.57 -21.99
C GLU A 1056 31.09 -3.94 -20.97
N VAL A 1057 30.77 -4.78 -19.98
CA VAL A 1057 31.76 -5.32 -19.04
C VAL A 1057 32.32 -6.63 -19.59
N ASP A 1058 33.60 -6.90 -19.36
CA ASP A 1058 34.27 -8.17 -19.73
C ASP A 1058 33.76 -9.33 -18.87
N VAL A 1059 32.52 -9.77 -19.11
CA VAL A 1059 31.82 -10.88 -18.44
C VAL A 1059 31.08 -11.73 -19.46
N GLN A 1060 30.80 -12.98 -19.10
CA GLN A 1060 29.86 -13.84 -19.82
C GLN A 1060 28.66 -14.15 -18.95
N LEU A 1061 27.49 -14.30 -19.57
CA LEU A 1061 26.24 -14.63 -18.88
C LEU A 1061 25.65 -15.91 -19.46
N ALA A 1062 25.39 -16.90 -18.60
CA ALA A 1062 24.66 -18.11 -18.93
C ALA A 1062 23.34 -18.17 -18.16
N VAL A 1063 22.23 -18.23 -18.88
CA VAL A 1063 20.88 -18.23 -18.30
C VAL A 1063 20.19 -19.56 -18.56
N VAL A 1064 19.71 -20.20 -17.50
CA VAL A 1064 18.85 -21.38 -17.57
C VAL A 1064 17.58 -21.14 -16.78
N GLY A 1065 16.45 -21.30 -17.44
CA GLY A 1065 15.15 -21.07 -16.83
C GLY A 1065 14.00 -21.09 -17.82
N THR A 1066 12.78 -21.19 -17.27
CA THR A 1066 11.53 -21.10 -18.02
C THR A 1066 10.51 -20.34 -17.20
N GLY A 1067 9.50 -19.76 -17.84
CA GLY A 1067 8.41 -19.07 -17.15
C GLY A 1067 7.68 -18.07 -18.04
N ASP A 1068 7.59 -16.83 -17.58
CA ASP A 1068 6.97 -15.75 -18.34
C ASP A 1068 7.75 -15.52 -19.65
N ARG A 1069 6.99 -15.59 -20.75
CA ARG A 1069 7.47 -15.45 -22.11
C ARG A 1069 8.22 -14.13 -22.33
N ARG A 1070 7.88 -13.05 -21.62
CA ARG A 1070 8.58 -11.76 -21.76
C ARG A 1070 10.06 -11.86 -21.37
N TYR A 1071 10.38 -12.62 -20.32
CA TYR A 1071 11.75 -12.82 -19.86
C TYR A 1071 12.48 -13.85 -20.71
N GLU A 1072 11.79 -14.87 -21.22
CA GLU A 1072 12.35 -15.78 -22.23
C GLU A 1072 12.75 -15.00 -23.49
N ASP A 1073 11.85 -14.18 -24.02
CA ASP A 1073 12.08 -13.35 -25.20
C ASP A 1073 13.21 -12.33 -24.96
N MET A 1074 13.27 -11.73 -23.78
CA MET A 1074 14.37 -10.85 -23.36
C MET A 1074 15.73 -11.55 -23.41
N PHE A 1075 15.87 -12.69 -22.73
CA PHE A 1075 17.15 -13.42 -22.71
C PHE A 1075 17.50 -14.01 -24.07
N ARG A 1076 16.50 -14.43 -24.86
CA ARG A 1076 16.70 -14.89 -26.24
C ARG A 1076 17.25 -13.78 -27.12
N LEU A 1077 16.70 -12.57 -27.00
CA LEU A 1077 17.17 -11.40 -27.72
C LEU A 1077 18.58 -10.97 -27.27
N ALA A 1078 18.86 -11.01 -25.97
CA ALA A 1078 20.18 -10.69 -25.43
C ALA A 1078 21.26 -11.65 -25.94
N ALA A 1079 21.00 -12.96 -25.90
CA ALA A 1079 21.90 -13.98 -26.45
C ALA A 1079 22.10 -13.82 -27.97
N ALA A 1080 21.06 -13.48 -28.73
CA ALA A 1080 21.16 -13.24 -30.16
C ALA A 1080 21.97 -11.98 -30.51
N ARG A 1081 21.92 -10.94 -29.67
CA ARG A 1081 22.66 -9.68 -29.88
C ARG A 1081 24.13 -9.78 -29.48
N HIS A 1082 24.45 -10.63 -28.51
CA HIS A 1082 25.81 -10.78 -27.97
C HIS A 1082 26.30 -12.24 -28.07
N PRO A 1083 26.39 -12.80 -29.30
CA PRO A 1083 26.78 -14.20 -29.50
C PRO A 1083 28.20 -14.45 -28.96
N GLY A 1084 28.39 -15.56 -28.26
CA GLY A 1084 29.67 -15.91 -27.63
C GLY A 1084 29.92 -15.23 -26.28
N GLN A 1085 29.11 -14.22 -25.91
CA GLN A 1085 29.15 -13.58 -24.60
C GLN A 1085 27.98 -14.00 -23.71
N PHE A 1086 26.76 -14.01 -24.27
CA PHE A 1086 25.53 -14.40 -23.58
C PHE A 1086 24.93 -15.67 -24.18
N ALA A 1087 24.48 -16.58 -23.31
CA ALA A 1087 23.79 -17.81 -23.67
C ALA A 1087 22.50 -17.96 -22.86
N ALA A 1088 21.42 -18.41 -23.50
CA ALA A 1088 20.12 -18.60 -22.88
C ALA A 1088 19.51 -19.95 -23.29
N HIS A 1089 19.16 -20.78 -22.30
CA HIS A 1089 18.57 -22.10 -22.49
C HIS A 1089 17.25 -22.21 -21.71
N PHE A 1090 16.17 -22.49 -22.45
CA PHE A 1090 14.80 -22.53 -21.93
C PHE A 1090 14.35 -23.96 -21.61
N SER A 1091 15.16 -24.70 -20.86
CA SER A 1091 14.83 -26.04 -20.37
C SER A 1091 15.37 -26.25 -18.96
N PHE A 1092 14.62 -26.98 -18.13
CA PHE A 1092 15.07 -27.42 -16.81
C PHE A 1092 15.61 -28.85 -16.90
N GLU A 1093 16.83 -28.99 -17.40
CA GLU A 1093 17.55 -30.27 -17.31
C GLU A 1093 18.45 -30.27 -16.06
N PRO A 1094 18.23 -31.16 -15.07
CA PRO A 1094 18.98 -31.17 -13.82
C PRO A 1094 20.50 -31.23 -14.02
N GLY A 1095 20.96 -31.99 -15.02
CA GLY A 1095 22.38 -32.09 -15.35
C GLY A 1095 23.00 -30.76 -15.81
N VAL A 1096 22.26 -29.94 -16.57
CA VAL A 1096 22.73 -28.62 -17.01
C VAL A 1096 22.87 -27.67 -15.81
N ALA A 1097 21.92 -27.70 -14.87
CA ALA A 1097 21.99 -26.88 -13.66
C ALA A 1097 23.21 -27.24 -12.77
N GLN A 1098 23.49 -28.53 -12.56
CA GLN A 1098 24.70 -28.97 -11.84
C GLN A 1098 25.98 -28.53 -12.53
N ARG A 1099 26.06 -28.65 -13.86
CA ARG A 1099 27.21 -28.15 -14.64
C ARG A 1099 27.34 -26.64 -14.58
N LEU A 1100 26.25 -25.87 -14.51
CA LEU A 1100 26.30 -24.43 -14.26
C LEU A 1100 26.85 -24.11 -12.87
N TYR A 1101 26.37 -24.77 -11.81
CA TYR A 1101 26.94 -24.61 -10.47
C TYR A 1101 28.42 -24.98 -10.44
N ALA A 1102 28.86 -25.97 -11.21
CA ALA A 1102 30.26 -26.36 -11.25
C ALA A 1102 31.13 -25.44 -12.12
N GLY A 1103 30.65 -25.01 -13.29
CA GLY A 1103 31.45 -24.29 -14.27
C GLY A 1103 31.40 -22.76 -14.15
N ALA A 1104 30.35 -22.19 -13.55
CA ALA A 1104 30.26 -20.74 -13.36
C ALA A 1104 31.21 -20.25 -12.25
N ASP A 1105 31.61 -18.99 -12.33
CA ASP A 1105 32.36 -18.32 -11.26
C ASP A 1105 31.41 -17.67 -10.26
N MET A 1106 30.31 -17.12 -10.76
CA MET A 1106 29.34 -16.37 -9.97
C MET A 1106 27.92 -16.87 -10.24
N LEU A 1107 27.07 -16.85 -9.22
CA LEU A 1107 25.63 -17.12 -9.35
C LEU A 1107 24.86 -15.85 -9.06
N LEU A 1108 24.03 -15.40 -9.99
CA LEU A 1108 23.22 -14.20 -9.86
C LEU A 1108 21.81 -14.54 -9.36
N MET A 1109 21.42 -14.00 -8.20
CA MET A 1109 20.09 -14.17 -7.59
C MET A 1109 19.53 -12.81 -7.10
N PRO A 1110 19.00 -11.96 -8.00
CA PRO A 1110 18.55 -10.61 -7.67
C PRO A 1110 17.10 -10.59 -7.14
N SER A 1111 16.71 -11.61 -6.36
CA SER A 1111 15.30 -11.85 -6.03
C SER A 1111 14.67 -10.69 -5.27
N ARG A 1112 13.42 -10.38 -5.62
CA ARG A 1112 12.58 -9.40 -4.91
C ARG A 1112 12.32 -9.88 -3.49
N PHE A 1113 11.95 -11.14 -3.34
CA PHE A 1113 11.95 -11.85 -2.06
C PHE A 1113 12.31 -13.32 -2.28
N GLU A 1114 12.99 -13.91 -1.30
CA GLU A 1114 13.43 -15.31 -1.35
C GLU A 1114 13.30 -15.93 0.05
N PRO A 1115 12.25 -16.73 0.32
CA PRO A 1115 12.00 -17.31 1.64
C PRO A 1115 13.24 -18.00 2.24
N CYS A 1116 13.92 -18.79 1.40
CA CYS A 1116 15.24 -19.34 1.71
C CYS A 1116 16.19 -19.28 0.51
N GLY A 1117 15.79 -19.90 -0.60
CA GLY A 1117 16.68 -20.20 -1.74
C GLY A 1117 17.56 -21.42 -1.44
N LEU A 1118 17.63 -22.37 -2.38
CA LEU A 1118 18.60 -23.48 -2.31
C LEU A 1118 19.82 -23.23 -3.21
N ALA A 1119 19.64 -22.43 -4.27
CA ALA A 1119 20.63 -22.24 -5.31
C ALA A 1119 21.94 -21.61 -4.79
N GLN A 1120 21.85 -20.67 -3.85
CA GLN A 1120 23.02 -20.06 -3.23
C GLN A 1120 23.79 -21.06 -2.36
N LEU A 1121 23.10 -21.97 -1.66
CA LEU A 1121 23.75 -23.00 -0.85
C LEU A 1121 24.48 -24.02 -1.74
N ILE A 1122 23.85 -24.43 -2.84
CA ILE A 1122 24.48 -25.30 -3.86
C ILE A 1122 25.68 -24.57 -4.49
N ALA A 1123 25.55 -23.28 -4.82
CA ALA A 1123 26.63 -22.50 -5.38
C ALA A 1123 27.83 -22.41 -4.43
N LEU A 1124 27.61 -22.13 -3.13
CA LEU A 1124 28.69 -22.14 -2.13
C LEU A 1124 29.39 -23.49 -2.10
N ARG A 1125 28.64 -24.60 -2.10
CA ARG A 1125 29.20 -25.96 -2.10
C ARG A 1125 30.06 -26.26 -3.34
N TYR A 1126 29.68 -25.74 -4.50
CA TYR A 1126 30.40 -25.91 -5.77
C TYR A 1126 31.43 -24.79 -6.04
N GLY A 1127 31.66 -23.90 -5.07
CA GLY A 1127 32.65 -22.83 -5.19
C GLY A 1127 32.28 -21.75 -6.21
N THR A 1128 30.98 -21.59 -6.50
CA THR A 1128 30.42 -20.51 -7.32
C THR A 1128 29.92 -19.42 -6.38
N ILE A 1129 30.42 -18.20 -6.54
CA ILE A 1129 30.23 -17.12 -5.58
C ILE A 1129 28.87 -16.44 -5.80
N PRO A 1130 27.95 -16.44 -4.82
CA PRO A 1130 26.63 -15.82 -4.99
C PRO A 1130 26.71 -14.30 -5.03
N ILE A 1131 25.94 -13.69 -5.93
CA ILE A 1131 25.61 -12.27 -5.99
C ILE A 1131 24.11 -12.14 -5.75
N VAL A 1132 23.72 -11.62 -4.59
CA VAL A 1132 22.34 -11.74 -4.08
C VAL A 1132 21.81 -10.41 -3.55
N ARG A 1133 20.48 -10.24 -3.59
CA ARG A 1133 19.84 -9.22 -2.75
C ARG A 1133 19.74 -9.73 -1.32
N ALA A 1134 19.98 -8.88 -0.33
CA ALA A 1134 19.83 -9.20 1.08
C ALA A 1134 18.34 -9.24 1.49
N THR A 1135 17.64 -10.29 1.10
CA THR A 1135 16.22 -10.56 1.41
C THR A 1135 16.00 -11.99 1.85
N GLY A 1136 15.08 -12.21 2.79
CA GLY A 1136 14.75 -13.53 3.32
C GLY A 1136 15.98 -14.37 3.63
N GLY A 1137 16.00 -15.63 3.17
CA GLY A 1137 17.12 -16.51 3.47
C GLY A 1137 18.42 -16.19 2.73
N LEU A 1138 18.41 -15.33 1.70
CA LEU A 1138 19.66 -14.85 1.09
C LEU A 1138 20.43 -13.96 2.06
N ALA A 1139 19.74 -13.13 2.85
CA ALA A 1139 20.35 -12.32 3.90
C ALA A 1139 20.92 -13.19 5.04
N ASP A 1140 20.22 -14.26 5.41
CA ASP A 1140 20.66 -15.16 6.48
C ASP A 1140 21.80 -16.09 6.06
N THR A 1141 21.87 -16.44 4.77
CA THR A 1141 22.84 -17.42 4.26
C THR A 1141 24.10 -16.79 3.69
N ILE A 1142 24.03 -15.59 3.10
CA ILE A 1142 25.16 -14.96 2.40
C ILE A 1142 25.70 -13.75 3.15
N ARG A 1143 26.99 -13.81 3.49
CA ARG A 1143 27.73 -12.69 4.08
C ARG A 1143 28.56 -11.96 3.01
N ASP A 1144 28.35 -10.65 2.89
CA ASP A 1144 29.07 -9.79 1.95
C ASP A 1144 30.59 -9.89 2.11
N PHE A 1145 31.31 -9.99 1.00
CA PHE A 1145 32.75 -10.10 0.98
C PHE A 1145 33.41 -8.74 1.20
N ASP A 1146 34.21 -8.66 2.26
CA ASP A 1146 35.04 -7.52 2.57
C ASP A 1146 36.52 -7.85 2.25
N PRO A 1147 37.12 -7.21 1.23
CA PRO A 1147 38.50 -7.45 0.84
C PRO A 1147 39.52 -6.94 1.88
N VAL A 1148 39.14 -6.02 2.77
CA VAL A 1148 40.02 -5.47 3.81
C VAL A 1148 40.20 -6.46 4.95
N THR A 1149 39.09 -7.03 5.44
CA THR A 1149 39.11 -8.03 6.51
C THR A 1149 39.28 -9.47 5.99
N ASP A 1150 39.23 -9.68 4.67
CA ASP A 1150 39.21 -10.98 3.99
C ASP A 1150 38.14 -11.91 4.61
N SER A 1151 36.95 -11.35 4.84
CA SER A 1151 35.80 -12.03 5.44
C SER A 1151 34.59 -12.00 4.51
N GLY A 1152 33.58 -12.85 4.76
CA GLY A 1152 32.44 -13.02 3.85
C GLY A 1152 32.71 -13.99 2.70
N TYR A 1153 31.65 -14.40 2.00
CA TYR A 1153 31.70 -15.47 0.99
C TYR A 1153 30.68 -15.30 -0.16
N GLY A 1154 30.16 -14.09 -0.35
CA GLY A 1154 29.34 -13.69 -1.49
C GLY A 1154 29.32 -12.18 -1.65
N PHE A 1155 28.58 -11.67 -2.62
CA PHE A 1155 28.37 -10.23 -2.81
C PHE A 1155 26.88 -9.92 -2.62
N THR A 1156 26.57 -8.98 -1.74
CA THR A 1156 25.19 -8.60 -1.44
C THR A 1156 24.90 -7.17 -1.89
N PHE A 1157 23.63 -6.88 -2.18
CA PHE A 1157 23.08 -5.54 -2.27
C PHE A 1157 21.75 -5.45 -1.51
N GLN A 1158 21.35 -4.25 -1.09
CA GLN A 1158 20.26 -4.09 -0.13
C GLN A 1158 18.94 -3.78 -0.82
N ASP A 1159 18.87 -2.64 -1.48
CA ASP A 1159 17.63 -2.17 -2.10
C ASP A 1159 17.35 -2.94 -3.39
N PHE A 1160 16.07 -3.08 -3.73
CA PHE A 1160 15.66 -3.71 -4.99
C PHE A 1160 15.87 -2.74 -6.16
N ASP A 1161 17.14 -2.43 -6.45
CA ASP A 1161 17.59 -1.44 -7.41
C ASP A 1161 18.59 -2.04 -8.41
N ALA A 1162 18.45 -1.65 -9.69
CA ALA A 1162 19.22 -2.21 -10.78
C ALA A 1162 20.70 -1.80 -10.71
N TRP A 1163 20.99 -0.59 -10.24
CA TRP A 1163 22.37 -0.09 -10.17
C TRP A 1163 23.10 -0.58 -8.94
N GLN A 1164 22.41 -0.84 -7.82
CA GLN A 1164 22.97 -1.58 -6.70
C GLN A 1164 23.31 -3.03 -7.10
N LEU A 1165 22.44 -3.69 -7.87
CA LEU A 1165 22.76 -4.98 -8.46
C LEU A 1165 24.00 -4.89 -9.36
N PHE A 1166 24.04 -3.92 -10.28
CA PHE A 1166 25.19 -3.71 -11.16
C PHE A 1166 26.47 -3.45 -10.37
N GLY A 1167 26.40 -2.64 -9.32
CA GLY A 1167 27.50 -2.39 -8.40
C GLY A 1167 28.02 -3.66 -7.72
N ALA A 1168 27.13 -4.54 -7.25
CA ALA A 1168 27.52 -5.84 -6.70
C ALA A 1168 28.18 -6.75 -7.75
N ILE A 1169 27.69 -6.74 -9.00
CA ILE A 1169 28.33 -7.44 -10.12
C ILE A 1169 29.73 -6.90 -10.37
N VAL A 1170 29.89 -5.58 -10.45
CA VAL A 1170 31.20 -4.94 -10.67
C VAL A 1170 32.17 -5.28 -9.53
N ARG A 1171 31.75 -5.22 -8.26
CA ARG A 1171 32.60 -5.62 -7.12
C ARG A 1171 33.08 -7.07 -7.25
N ALA A 1172 32.20 -7.98 -7.66
CA ALA A 1172 32.54 -9.38 -7.87
C ALA A 1172 33.54 -9.55 -9.03
N VAL A 1173 33.29 -8.90 -10.16
CA VAL A 1173 34.13 -8.94 -11.37
C VAL A 1173 35.51 -8.34 -11.12
N GLU A 1174 35.61 -7.21 -10.42
CA GLU A 1174 36.89 -6.62 -10.05
C GLU A 1174 37.67 -7.52 -9.08
N THR A 1175 36.99 -8.14 -8.10
CA THR A 1175 37.62 -9.09 -7.18
C THR A 1175 38.15 -10.33 -7.92
N TYR A 1176 37.44 -10.81 -8.93
CA TYR A 1176 37.85 -11.96 -9.76
C TYR A 1176 39.18 -11.72 -10.48
N LYS A 1177 39.50 -10.47 -10.86
CA LYS A 1177 40.80 -10.11 -11.46
C LYS A 1177 41.98 -10.36 -10.52
N HIS A 1178 41.73 -10.44 -9.21
CA HIS A 1178 42.73 -10.73 -8.18
C HIS A 1178 42.73 -12.23 -7.81
N ALA A 1179 43.34 -13.07 -8.65
CA ALA A 1179 43.31 -14.53 -8.54
C ALA A 1179 43.61 -15.10 -7.13
N GLY A 1180 44.54 -14.48 -6.39
CA GLY A 1180 44.87 -14.90 -5.03
C GLY A 1180 43.72 -14.67 -4.03
N ALA A 1181 43.04 -13.53 -4.11
CA ALA A 1181 41.88 -13.21 -3.27
C ALA A 1181 40.68 -14.09 -3.68
N TRP A 1182 40.42 -14.21 -4.99
CA TRP A 1182 39.34 -15.04 -5.52
C TRP A 1182 39.47 -16.51 -5.10
N THR A 1183 40.68 -17.09 -5.18
CA THR A 1183 40.91 -18.48 -4.77
C THR A 1183 40.63 -18.68 -3.28
N ARG A 1184 40.99 -17.72 -2.41
CA ARG A 1184 40.68 -17.78 -0.98
C ARG A 1184 39.17 -17.68 -0.73
N LEU A 1185 38.49 -16.79 -1.46
CA LEU A 1185 37.04 -16.62 -1.42
C LEU A 1185 36.30 -17.91 -1.80
N VAL A 1186 36.67 -18.54 -2.93
CA VAL A 1186 36.11 -19.83 -3.40
C VAL A 1186 36.32 -20.93 -2.35
N ARG A 1187 37.53 -21.10 -1.83
CA ARG A 1187 37.80 -22.11 -0.80
C ARG A 1187 37.03 -21.85 0.50
N ARG A 1188 36.78 -20.58 0.85
CA ARG A 1188 35.98 -20.21 2.02
C ARG A 1188 34.51 -20.53 1.81
N ALA A 1189 33.97 -20.22 0.64
CA ALA A 1189 32.61 -20.57 0.24
C ALA A 1189 32.37 -22.08 0.31
N MET A 1190 33.25 -22.90 -0.29
CA MET A 1190 33.12 -24.37 -0.29
C MET A 1190 33.27 -25.02 1.09
N ARG A 1191 33.86 -24.31 2.06
CA ARG A 1191 34.02 -24.78 3.44
C ARG A 1191 32.85 -24.39 4.35
N GLN A 1192 31.90 -23.59 3.87
CA GLN A 1192 30.70 -23.32 4.65
C GLN A 1192 29.91 -24.62 4.85
N ASP A 1193 29.46 -24.85 6.08
CA ASP A 1193 28.53 -25.93 6.36
C ASP A 1193 27.14 -25.50 5.90
N VAL A 1194 26.79 -25.93 4.69
CA VAL A 1194 25.48 -25.73 4.06
C VAL A 1194 24.59 -26.98 4.19
N SER A 1195 25.00 -27.95 5.01
CA SER A 1195 24.26 -29.20 5.21
C SER A 1195 23.07 -29.02 6.16
N TRP A 1196 22.20 -30.04 6.21
CA TRP A 1196 21.09 -30.08 7.17
C TRP A 1196 21.51 -30.28 8.62
N GLY A 1197 22.78 -30.57 8.92
CA GLY A 1197 23.22 -30.97 10.26
C GLY A 1197 22.84 -29.97 11.36
N ARG A 1198 23.11 -28.68 11.15
CA ARG A 1198 22.74 -27.61 12.10
C ARG A 1198 21.22 -27.40 12.13
N SER A 1199 20.56 -27.35 10.98
CA SER A 1199 19.12 -27.06 10.89
C SER A 1199 18.27 -28.17 11.51
N ALA A 1200 18.61 -29.44 11.30
CA ALA A 1200 17.89 -30.58 11.88
C ALA A 1200 17.94 -30.61 13.42
N LEU A 1201 19.01 -30.08 14.04
CA LEU A 1201 19.06 -29.88 15.49
C LEU A 1201 18.04 -28.84 15.97
N LEU A 1202 17.86 -27.75 15.22
CA LEU A 1202 16.84 -26.73 15.50
C LEU A 1202 15.44 -27.32 15.33
N TYR A 1203 15.19 -28.09 14.27
CA TYR A 1203 13.92 -28.82 14.12
C TYR A 1203 13.65 -29.77 15.28
N THR A 1204 14.66 -30.50 15.77
CA THR A 1204 14.52 -31.37 16.94
C THR A 1204 14.13 -30.57 18.19
N GLN A 1205 14.65 -29.36 18.36
CA GLN A 1205 14.23 -28.45 19.44
C GLN A 1205 12.79 -27.99 19.25
N LEU A 1206 12.40 -27.58 18.03
CA LEU A 1206 11.02 -27.21 17.72
C LEU A 1206 10.03 -28.34 17.98
N TYR A 1207 10.39 -29.59 17.66
CA TYR A 1207 9.56 -30.75 17.97
C TYR A 1207 9.34 -30.92 19.48
N ARG A 1208 10.37 -30.72 20.29
CA ARG A 1208 10.24 -30.75 21.76
C ARG A 1208 9.39 -29.60 22.28
N THR A 1209 9.56 -28.40 21.72
CA THR A 1209 8.70 -27.24 22.03
C THR A 1209 7.24 -27.52 21.70
N ALA A 1210 6.96 -28.12 20.54
CA ALA A 1210 5.60 -28.50 20.15
C ALA A 1210 5.00 -29.55 21.10
N VAL A 1211 5.76 -30.59 21.48
CA VAL A 1211 5.33 -31.59 22.46
C VAL A 1211 5.02 -30.97 23.83
N ALA A 1212 5.86 -30.04 24.30
CA ALA A 1212 5.63 -29.33 25.55
C ALA A 1212 4.36 -28.46 25.48
N ALA A 1213 4.23 -27.64 24.43
CA ALA A 1213 3.05 -26.78 24.22
C ALA A 1213 1.74 -27.59 24.10
N ARG A 1214 1.80 -28.78 23.50
CA ARG A 1214 0.66 -29.69 23.41
C ARG A 1214 0.26 -30.23 24.78
N ARG A 1215 1.22 -30.66 25.61
CA ARG A 1215 0.97 -31.15 26.97
C ARG A 1215 0.35 -30.09 27.87
N ASP A 1216 0.82 -28.85 27.77
CA ASP A 1216 0.30 -27.71 28.52
C ASP A 1216 -1.15 -27.41 28.15
N ARG A 1217 -1.48 -27.43 26.85
CA ARG A 1217 -2.86 -27.25 26.35
C ARG A 1217 -3.80 -28.38 26.76
N SER A 1218 -3.33 -29.62 26.81
CA SER A 1218 -4.13 -30.78 27.22
C SER A 1218 -4.34 -30.89 28.74
N GLY A 1219 -3.83 -29.94 29.55
CA GLY A 1219 -4.02 -29.92 31.01
C GLY A 1219 -3.26 -31.01 31.77
N SER A 1220 -2.22 -31.59 31.18
CA SER A 1220 -1.44 -32.72 31.73
C SER A 1220 -0.31 -32.29 32.67
N ALA A 1221 -0.56 -31.31 33.55
CA ALA A 1221 0.44 -30.86 34.55
C ALA A 1221 0.36 -31.60 35.90
N ALA A 1222 -0.31 -32.75 35.97
CA ALA A 1222 -0.44 -33.51 37.23
C ALA A 1222 -0.35 -35.03 37.03
N ALA A 1223 0.87 -35.52 36.72
CA ALA A 1223 1.38 -36.85 37.10
C ALA A 1223 2.65 -37.11 36.28
N ASP A 1224 3.81 -36.86 36.88
CA ASP A 1224 5.08 -37.60 36.67
C ASP A 1224 6.27 -36.79 37.19
N LEU A 1225 6.18 -36.42 38.47
CA LEU A 1225 7.34 -36.14 39.31
C LEU A 1225 7.05 -36.82 40.66
N GLN A 1226 7.23 -38.14 40.72
CA GLN A 1226 7.51 -38.80 41.99
C GLN A 1226 9.03 -38.81 42.20
N PRO A 1227 9.54 -38.32 43.33
CA PRO A 1227 10.93 -38.52 43.69
C PRO A 1227 11.12 -39.91 44.32
N ALA A 1228 12.11 -40.63 43.80
CA ALA A 1228 12.77 -41.87 44.23
C ALA A 1228 12.50 -43.09 43.33
#